data_AF-A0A816UIU2-F1
#
_entry.id   AF-A0A816UIU2-F1
#
_cell.length_a   1.000
_cell.length_b   1.000
_cell.length_c   1.000
_cell.angle_alpha   90.00
_cell.angle_beta   90.00
_cell.angle_gamma   90.00
#
_symmetry.space_group_name_H-M   'P 1'
#
loop_
_entity.id
_entity.type
_entity.pdbx_description
1 polymer ?
#
loop_
_entity_poly.entity_id
_entity_poly.type
_entity_poly.pdbx_seq_one_letter_code
_entity_poly.pdbx_strand_id
1 'polypeptide(L)'
;MNIDDDERIARKKISPMIKNIAWVGICCLTLILMIIVLAIMRKLTLQLLLLIIISTVAIFCATSIFSVQLWQRSKKRNMESLKSNKKNVLDNIVNLTSIGLTVLILLLSASVMSPLDLGYGSFATFVVFLIYMPTAIWIISFQLSYGTVLFFVGSFLTCALFMITDSEPAGLGLALALSHVIFIGGIAAAIFYNSKRLKILFAALAIIGCVGDSRILWYYLNDGYVTKIDIIIPTERFPHNLTHDPSLHGNYSYGFLTYGSGIDNRIDYGLKASIITPTIDLSSIITLSTFNKQNFNFNQFVLPLNGRIWYPTNTSSGPYPIVLMVHGNHVSMEPSENGYEYLGTMLASQGFFTVSVDQTFLNVDPFGSSTGYGQMSKIKKYDASFSRRPEFIARALILLETLKQLRLWNTQEKNQFHNQLDLSNVGLVGHSRGGEAIVIAYMLNKLKFLPDYPGSISLSNYNFEIKALFSISGTNDGYTPLGYKLKSHDVTMFGIHGIYDADLLSLSFQGKLRSLRFTSNSSNYNFKASLYVNQANHGQFNTNWGRYDLSPGKNQFINVRPLMKIEEQQHICKMYMAALMNIVLKNQTQYRILFEDYRSGLRYLPHTNYISTFQDSKEIIIADFENYDVTIGTIAGSKIKATNLLLWGSVYVEVYRSAMLILQPMKDLIGKYAINLQNPVNGSSVRFMIGRTPEGLVDNLTVLLWYENGTFDSHAVHVLPALSKNIYKLSATEYVTAVQTVSFPLTSVFAGLEFVINDTNAQFLIDNIVIAQ
;
A
#
# COMPACT_ATOMS: atom_id res chain seq x y z
N MET A 1 58.64 -39.51 46.93
CA MET A 1 58.88 -38.09 47.25
C MET A 1 59.25 -37.39 45.97
N ASN A 2 58.65 -36.30 45.53
CA ASN A 2 57.66 -35.43 46.18
C ASN A 2 56.96 -34.64 45.08
N ILE A 3 55.63 -34.70 45.07
CA ILE A 3 54.66 -33.58 45.01
C ILE A 3 54.67 -32.65 43.77
N ASP A 4 55.77 -32.47 43.04
CA ASP A 4 55.87 -31.48 41.95
C ASP A 4 55.15 -31.90 40.66
N ASP A 5 55.15 -33.19 40.30
CA ASP A 5 54.52 -33.63 39.05
C ASP A 5 52.98 -33.67 39.12
N ASP A 6 52.43 -33.99 40.29
CA ASP A 6 50.98 -33.95 40.49
C ASP A 6 50.46 -32.51 40.57
N GLU A 7 51.22 -31.57 41.15
CA GLU A 7 50.86 -30.15 41.16
C GLU A 7 50.96 -29.53 39.75
N ARG A 8 51.94 -29.96 38.95
CA ARG A 8 52.11 -29.53 37.55
C ARG A 8 51.01 -30.06 36.63
N ILE A 9 50.54 -31.30 36.84
CA ILE A 9 49.40 -31.88 36.11
C ILE A 9 48.07 -31.24 36.56
N ALA A 10 47.91 -30.95 37.86
CA ALA A 10 46.76 -30.22 38.37
C ALA A 10 46.70 -28.80 37.79
N ARG A 11 47.80 -28.05 37.79
CA ARG A 11 47.86 -26.69 37.20
C ARG A 11 47.62 -26.68 35.68
N LYS A 12 48.07 -27.71 34.93
CA LYS A 12 47.80 -27.85 33.48
C LYS A 12 46.33 -28.15 33.16
N LYS A 13 45.59 -28.82 34.05
CA LYS A 13 44.14 -29.10 33.87
C LYS A 13 43.22 -28.03 34.46
N ILE A 14 43.69 -27.28 35.47
CA ILE A 14 42.93 -26.20 36.11
C ILE A 14 42.98 -24.91 35.28
N SER A 15 44.07 -24.65 34.54
CA SER A 15 44.23 -23.48 33.66
C SER A 15 43.11 -23.29 32.60
N PRO A 16 42.70 -24.32 31.83
CA PRO A 16 41.57 -24.22 30.90
C PRO A 16 40.23 -24.01 31.62
N MET A 17 40.04 -24.63 32.78
CA MET A 17 38.81 -24.53 33.55
C MET A 17 38.61 -23.12 34.12
N ILE A 18 39.67 -22.49 34.64
CA ILE A 18 39.64 -21.10 35.13
C ILE A 18 39.41 -20.12 33.95
N LYS A 19 40.05 -20.36 32.79
CA LYS A 19 39.79 -19.57 31.57
C LYS A 19 38.36 -19.72 31.06
N ASN A 20 37.78 -20.92 31.13
CA ASN A 20 36.40 -21.18 30.71
C ASN A 20 35.38 -20.56 31.68
N ILE A 21 35.63 -20.60 32.99
CA ILE A 21 34.80 -19.93 34.00
C ILE A 21 34.87 -18.41 33.82
N ALA A 22 36.05 -17.86 33.53
CA ALA A 22 36.24 -16.44 33.24
C ALA A 22 35.50 -16.01 31.95
N TRP A 23 35.58 -16.80 30.87
CA TRP A 23 34.86 -16.50 29.62
C TRP A 23 33.35 -16.65 29.73
N VAL A 24 32.86 -17.64 30.48
CA VAL A 24 31.42 -17.77 30.77
C VAL A 24 30.94 -16.61 31.64
N GLY A 25 31.73 -16.18 32.63
CA GLY A 25 31.46 -14.98 33.41
C GLY A 25 31.37 -13.72 32.54
N ILE A 26 32.28 -13.55 31.59
CA ILE A 26 32.29 -12.43 30.63
C ILE A 26 31.06 -12.51 29.71
N CYS A 27 30.75 -13.66 29.11
CA CYS A 27 29.59 -13.86 28.25
C CYS A 27 28.27 -13.56 28.99
N CYS A 28 28.12 -14.04 30.23
CA CYS A 28 26.99 -13.74 31.09
C CYS A 28 26.93 -12.25 31.44
N LEU A 29 28.06 -11.60 31.72
CA LEU A 29 28.10 -10.15 31.94
C LEU A 29 27.64 -9.38 30.71
N THR A 30 28.11 -9.73 29.51
CA THR A 30 27.66 -9.11 28.25
C THR A 30 26.18 -9.37 27.97
N LEU A 31 25.66 -10.57 28.25
CA LEU A 31 24.25 -10.89 28.08
C LEU A 31 23.38 -10.09 29.07
N ILE A 32 23.81 -9.96 30.32
CA ILE A 32 23.14 -9.14 31.35
C ILE A 32 23.19 -7.66 30.96
N LEU A 33 24.34 -7.14 30.52
CA LEU A 33 24.48 -5.77 30.02
C LEU A 33 23.59 -5.52 28.80
N MET A 34 23.52 -6.47 27.86
CA MET A 34 22.67 -6.36 26.67
C MET A 34 21.18 -6.39 27.03
N ILE A 35 20.77 -7.23 28.00
CA ILE A 35 19.40 -7.27 28.53
C ILE A 35 19.07 -5.97 29.28
N ILE A 36 20.01 -5.40 30.04
CA ILE A 36 19.83 -4.11 30.73
C ILE A 36 19.70 -2.97 29.72
N VAL A 37 20.55 -2.92 28.68
CA VAL A 37 20.47 -1.93 27.60
C VAL A 37 19.13 -2.05 26.85
N LEU A 38 18.69 -3.27 26.55
CA LEU A 38 17.38 -3.52 25.92
C LEU A 38 16.20 -3.17 26.84
N ALA A 39 16.33 -3.35 28.16
CA ALA A 39 15.33 -2.97 29.15
C ALA A 39 15.23 -1.44 29.32
N ILE A 40 16.36 -0.73 29.31
CA ILE A 40 16.43 0.74 29.30
C ILE A 40 15.79 1.30 28.01
N MET A 41 15.99 0.61 26.88
CA MET A 41 15.40 1.00 25.60
C MET A 41 13.90 0.69 25.44
N ARG A 42 13.31 -0.24 26.22
CA ARG A 42 11.92 -0.72 25.98
C ARG A 42 11.00 -0.87 27.21
N LYS A 43 11.38 -0.41 28.40
CA LYS A 43 10.54 -0.45 29.64
C LYS A 43 9.88 -1.83 29.90
N LEU A 44 10.68 -2.89 29.97
CA LEU A 44 10.24 -4.24 30.42
C LEU A 44 9.82 -4.22 31.91
N THR A 45 8.83 -5.02 32.31
CA THR A 45 8.39 -5.10 33.71
C THR A 45 9.37 -5.89 34.58
N LEU A 46 9.61 -5.43 35.82
CA LEU A 46 10.60 -5.98 36.74
C LEU A 46 10.39 -7.48 37.03
N GLN A 47 9.14 -7.95 37.03
CA GLN A 47 8.78 -9.36 37.26
C GLN A 47 9.25 -10.28 36.14
N LEU A 48 9.17 -9.84 34.87
CA LEU A 48 9.64 -10.64 33.73
C LEU A 48 11.17 -10.74 33.72
N LEU A 49 11.84 -9.64 34.11
CA LEU A 49 13.28 -9.61 34.27
C LEU A 49 13.74 -10.58 35.37
N LEU A 50 13.03 -10.59 36.51
CA LEU A 50 13.31 -11.47 37.63
C LEU A 50 13.11 -12.95 37.24
N LEU A 51 12.06 -13.25 36.49
CA LEU A 51 11.77 -14.61 36.02
C LEU A 51 12.89 -15.13 35.11
N ILE A 52 13.36 -14.31 34.16
CA ILE A 52 14.46 -14.65 33.25
C ILE A 52 15.75 -14.89 34.04
N ILE A 53 16.06 -14.03 35.01
CA ILE A 53 17.25 -14.17 35.86
C ILE A 53 17.18 -15.45 36.69
N ILE A 54 16.04 -15.71 37.34
CA ILE A 54 15.84 -16.90 38.18
C ILE A 54 15.92 -18.18 37.36
N SER A 55 15.27 -18.23 36.19
CA SER A 55 15.33 -19.39 35.28
C SER A 55 16.76 -19.66 34.80
N THR A 56 17.51 -18.61 34.48
CA THR A 56 18.91 -18.72 34.04
C THR A 56 19.81 -19.26 35.16
N VAL A 57 19.62 -18.77 36.39
CA VAL A 57 20.37 -19.25 37.58
C VAL A 57 19.98 -20.68 37.96
N ALA A 58 18.70 -21.05 37.87
CA ALA A 58 18.24 -22.41 38.17
C ALA A 58 18.83 -23.45 37.19
N ILE A 59 18.89 -23.12 35.90
CA ILE A 59 19.50 -23.96 34.87
C ILE A 59 21.01 -24.09 35.13
N PHE A 60 21.69 -23.01 35.53
CA PHE A 60 23.10 -23.03 35.91
C PHE A 60 23.39 -23.95 37.11
N CYS A 61 22.56 -23.91 38.15
CA CYS A 61 22.71 -24.78 39.32
C CYS A 61 22.47 -26.26 38.98
N ALA A 62 21.42 -26.56 38.21
CA ALA A 62 21.09 -27.93 37.83
C ALA A 62 22.19 -28.57 36.96
N THR A 63 22.73 -27.82 36.00
CA THR A 63 23.80 -28.29 35.10
C THR A 63 25.13 -28.46 35.83
N SER A 64 25.45 -27.59 36.79
CA SER A 64 26.66 -27.70 37.62
C SER A 64 26.63 -28.95 38.51
N ILE A 65 25.48 -29.25 39.13
CA ILE A 65 25.28 -30.44 39.97
C ILE A 65 25.42 -31.72 39.13
N PHE A 66 24.83 -31.76 37.94
CA PHE A 66 24.90 -32.92 37.04
C PHE A 66 26.34 -33.17 36.55
N SER A 67 27.09 -32.10 36.29
CA SER A 67 28.50 -32.14 35.88
C SER A 67 29.41 -32.70 36.98
N VAL A 68 29.18 -32.31 38.24
CA VAL A 68 29.91 -32.82 39.41
C VAL A 68 29.58 -34.29 39.66
N GLN A 69 28.32 -34.71 39.49
CA GLN A 69 27.92 -36.11 39.65
C GLN A 69 28.54 -37.01 38.56
N LEU A 70 28.63 -36.55 37.32
CA LEU A 70 29.31 -37.27 36.23
C LEU A 70 30.81 -37.39 36.49
N TRP A 71 31.45 -36.33 37.01
CA TRP A 71 32.87 -36.36 37.38
C TRP A 71 33.14 -37.30 38.56
N GLN A 72 32.29 -37.28 39.60
CA GLN A 72 32.39 -38.21 40.73
C GLN A 72 32.21 -39.68 40.29
N ARG A 73 31.29 -39.95 39.35
CA ARG A 73 31.11 -41.28 38.76
C ARG A 73 32.29 -41.72 37.88
N SER A 74 32.96 -40.78 37.22
CA SER A 74 34.19 -41.08 36.45
C SER A 74 35.40 -41.31 37.36
N LYS A 75 35.47 -40.64 38.52
CA LYS A 75 36.57 -40.81 39.50
C LYS A 75 36.45 -42.10 40.32
N LYS A 76 35.22 -42.58 40.59
CA LYS A 76 34.95 -43.81 41.37
C LYS A 76 35.08 -45.11 40.56
N ARG A 77 35.38 -45.04 39.26
CA ARG A 77 35.61 -46.20 38.37
C ARG A 77 36.96 -46.10 37.67
N ASN A 78 38.03 -46.19 38.46
CA ASN A 78 39.34 -46.64 38.00
C ASN A 78 39.84 -47.71 38.99
N MET A 79 39.34 -48.93 38.81
CA MET A 79 40.03 -50.18 39.12
C MET A 79 39.74 -51.12 37.95
N GLU A 80 40.72 -51.95 37.66
CA GLU A 80 41.10 -52.47 36.34
C GLU A 80 40.05 -53.34 35.61
N SER A 81 40.28 -53.50 34.30
CA SER A 81 39.64 -54.45 33.38
C SER A 81 38.18 -54.18 32.95
N LEU A 82 38.01 -53.49 31.81
CA LEU A 82 37.00 -53.72 30.73
C LEU A 82 37.04 -52.55 29.73
N LYS A 83 38.15 -52.43 28.97
CA LYS A 83 38.36 -51.43 27.92
C LYS A 83 38.17 -52.06 26.53
N SER A 84 36.96 -52.02 25.98
CA SER A 84 36.72 -51.84 24.53
C SER A 84 35.23 -51.73 24.19
N ASN A 85 34.35 -52.53 24.80
CA ASN A 85 32.93 -52.56 24.41
C ASN A 85 32.01 -51.51 25.08
N LYS A 86 32.32 -51.04 26.29
CA LYS A 86 31.44 -50.10 27.02
C LYS A 86 31.49 -48.65 26.53
N LYS A 87 32.60 -48.24 25.89
CA LYS A 87 32.74 -46.88 25.35
C LYS A 87 31.81 -46.70 24.13
N ASN A 88 31.78 -47.69 23.24
CA ASN A 88 30.89 -47.68 22.07
C ASN A 88 29.40 -47.74 22.44
N VAL A 89 29.02 -48.49 23.49
CA VAL A 89 27.61 -48.54 23.94
C VAL A 89 27.18 -47.20 24.56
N LEU A 90 28.04 -46.57 25.35
CA LEU A 90 27.73 -45.28 25.97
C LEU A 90 27.69 -44.16 24.93
N ASP A 91 28.63 -44.14 23.98
CA ASP A 91 28.65 -43.19 22.87
C ASP A 91 27.42 -43.38 21.96
N ASN A 92 26.98 -44.62 21.73
CA ASN A 92 25.75 -44.91 20.97
C ASN A 92 24.47 -44.48 21.70
N ILE A 93 24.38 -44.70 23.02
CA ILE A 93 23.21 -44.25 23.81
C ILE A 93 23.15 -42.72 23.87
N VAL A 94 24.30 -42.05 23.98
CA VAL A 94 24.42 -40.58 23.95
C VAL A 94 24.05 -40.03 22.56
N ASN A 95 24.47 -40.69 21.48
CA ASN A 95 24.09 -40.30 20.12
C ASN A 95 22.58 -40.49 19.86
N LEU A 96 22.00 -41.60 20.29
CA LEU A 96 20.55 -41.87 20.18
C LEU A 96 19.71 -40.88 20.99
N THR A 97 20.17 -40.50 22.20
CA THR A 97 19.49 -39.49 23.02
C THR A 97 19.63 -38.08 22.43
N SER A 98 20.78 -37.71 21.86
CA SER A 98 20.95 -36.44 21.13
C SER A 98 20.08 -36.36 19.87
N ILE A 99 19.96 -37.45 19.10
CA ILE A 99 19.06 -37.51 17.94
C ILE A 99 17.60 -37.37 18.40
N GLY A 100 17.21 -38.10 19.45
CA GLY A 100 15.86 -38.00 20.01
C GLY A 100 15.52 -36.59 20.53
N LEU A 101 16.46 -35.92 21.21
CA LEU A 101 16.27 -34.56 21.72
C LEU A 101 16.18 -33.54 20.58
N THR A 102 16.97 -33.72 19.52
CA THR A 102 16.94 -32.87 18.33
C THR A 102 15.62 -33.02 17.58
N VAL A 103 15.14 -34.25 17.39
CA VAL A 103 13.82 -34.53 16.77
C VAL A 103 12.68 -33.96 17.62
N LEU A 104 12.75 -34.06 18.94
CA LEU A 104 11.75 -33.49 19.86
C LEU A 104 11.73 -31.96 19.81
N ILE A 105 12.89 -31.31 19.75
CA ILE A 105 13.01 -29.85 19.57
C ILE A 105 12.43 -29.44 18.21
N LEU A 106 12.71 -30.19 17.15
CA LEU A 106 12.15 -29.96 15.80
C LEU A 106 10.61 -30.07 15.80
N LEU A 107 10.05 -31.09 16.45
CA LEU A 107 8.59 -31.28 16.56
C LEU A 107 7.92 -30.20 17.42
N LEU A 108 8.55 -29.75 18.50
CA LEU A 108 8.06 -28.65 19.34
C LEU A 108 8.16 -27.29 18.65
N SER A 109 9.21 -27.06 17.85
CA SER A 109 9.31 -25.87 17.01
C SER A 109 8.25 -25.86 15.91
N ALA A 110 7.92 -27.02 15.33
CA ALA A 110 6.87 -27.14 14.33
C ALA A 110 5.45 -26.93 14.92
N SER A 111 5.19 -27.37 16.16
CA SER A 111 3.87 -27.24 16.80
C SER A 111 3.55 -25.82 17.30
N VAL A 112 4.56 -25.06 17.70
CA VAL A 112 4.43 -23.63 18.07
C VAL A 112 4.24 -22.73 16.83
N MET A 113 4.49 -23.26 15.62
CA MET A 113 4.39 -22.55 14.35
C MET A 113 3.09 -22.80 13.58
N SER A 114 2.08 -23.44 14.18
CA SER A 114 0.71 -23.36 13.64
C SER A 114 0.21 -21.92 13.75
N PRO A 115 -0.54 -21.40 12.75
CA PRO A 115 -0.93 -19.99 12.70
C PRO A 115 -2.00 -19.72 13.75
N LEU A 116 -1.59 -19.49 15.00
CA LEU A 116 -2.42 -18.82 15.98
C LEU A 116 -2.32 -17.33 15.71
N ASP A 117 -3.43 -16.82 15.18
CA ASP A 117 -3.72 -15.47 14.72
C ASP A 117 -3.78 -14.46 15.88
N LEU A 118 -2.70 -14.38 16.65
CA LEU A 118 -2.51 -13.46 17.76
C LEU A 118 -1.22 -12.69 17.48
N GLY A 119 -1.35 -11.40 17.18
CA GLY A 119 -0.33 -10.46 16.67
C GLY A 119 0.96 -10.23 17.50
N TYR A 120 1.43 -11.24 18.22
CA TYR A 120 2.68 -11.29 18.98
C TYR A 120 3.64 -12.39 18.52
N GLY A 121 3.25 -13.20 17.52
CA GLY A 121 3.98 -14.40 17.09
C GLY A 121 5.46 -14.15 16.80
N SER A 122 5.81 -13.16 15.96
CA SER A 122 7.20 -12.95 15.53
C SER A 122 8.18 -12.61 16.66
N PHE A 123 7.74 -11.91 17.72
CA PHE A 123 8.61 -11.54 18.84
C PHE A 123 8.81 -12.69 19.84
N ALA A 124 7.75 -13.44 20.15
CA ALA A 124 7.86 -14.63 21.00
C ALA A 124 8.73 -15.70 20.32
N THR A 125 8.59 -15.89 19.01
CA THR A 125 9.45 -16.79 18.22
C THR A 125 10.91 -16.32 18.22
N PHE A 126 11.17 -15.01 18.08
CA PHE A 126 12.52 -14.46 18.11
C PHE A 126 13.20 -14.59 19.48
N VAL A 127 12.47 -14.39 20.58
CA VAL A 127 12.99 -14.54 21.95
C VAL A 127 13.25 -16.01 22.28
N VAL A 128 12.35 -16.92 21.89
CA VAL A 128 12.56 -18.37 22.01
C VAL A 128 13.80 -18.78 21.19
N PHE A 129 13.95 -18.27 19.97
CA PHE A 129 15.12 -18.54 19.13
C PHE A 129 16.43 -18.06 19.78
N LEU A 130 16.46 -16.85 20.35
CA LEU A 130 17.64 -16.30 21.05
C LEU A 130 18.01 -17.02 22.34
N ILE A 131 17.06 -17.70 23.00
CA ILE A 131 17.32 -18.47 24.23
C ILE A 131 17.72 -19.92 23.92
N TYR A 132 17.10 -20.52 22.90
CA TYR A 132 17.35 -21.91 22.50
C TYR A 132 18.62 -22.10 21.66
N MET A 133 19.02 -21.11 20.85
CA MET A 133 20.27 -21.19 20.07
C MET A 133 21.52 -21.31 20.95
N PRO A 134 21.74 -20.44 21.95
CA PRO A 134 22.93 -20.51 22.79
C PRO A 134 22.96 -21.78 23.65
N THR A 135 21.80 -22.27 24.10
CA THR A 135 21.71 -23.51 24.88
C THR A 135 21.96 -24.75 24.01
N ALA A 136 21.47 -24.78 22.77
CA ALA A 136 21.81 -25.82 21.79
C ALA A 136 23.29 -25.79 21.41
N ILE A 137 23.85 -24.60 21.13
CA ILE A 137 25.29 -24.39 20.85
C ILE A 137 26.14 -24.84 22.05
N TRP A 138 25.72 -24.52 23.28
CA TRP A 138 26.43 -24.91 24.50
C TRP A 138 26.42 -26.43 24.71
N ILE A 139 25.28 -27.11 24.50
CA ILE A 139 25.16 -28.57 24.59
C ILE A 139 26.01 -29.27 23.51
N ILE A 140 26.00 -28.75 22.27
CA ILE A 140 26.76 -29.32 21.14
C ILE A 140 28.26 -29.06 21.30
N SER A 141 28.66 -27.91 21.85
CA SER A 141 30.08 -27.56 22.10
C SER A 141 30.76 -28.49 23.11
N PHE A 142 30.00 -29.25 23.89
CA PHE A 142 30.51 -30.27 24.81
C PHE A 142 30.81 -31.62 24.14
N GLN A 143 30.35 -31.87 22.90
CA GLN A 143 30.47 -33.17 22.22
C GLN A 143 31.00 -33.03 20.78
N LEU A 144 32.31 -32.86 20.66
CA LEU A 144 33.01 -32.71 19.37
C LEU A 144 33.19 -34.05 18.64
N SER A 145 32.51 -34.21 17.51
CA SER A 145 33.11 -34.54 16.20
C SER A 145 32.10 -34.82 15.08
N TYR A 146 30.82 -35.09 15.40
CA TYR A 146 29.76 -35.33 14.39
C TYR A 146 28.50 -34.46 14.56
N GLY A 147 28.16 -34.04 15.79
CA GLY A 147 26.97 -33.23 16.07
C GLY A 147 27.00 -31.83 15.43
N THR A 148 28.19 -31.24 15.28
CA THR A 148 28.35 -29.94 14.62
C THR A 148 27.99 -30.02 13.13
N VAL A 149 28.40 -31.09 12.43
CA VAL A 149 28.10 -31.29 11.01
C VAL A 149 26.60 -31.57 10.82
N LEU A 150 25.99 -32.39 11.67
CA LEU A 150 24.55 -32.67 11.62
C LEU A 150 23.70 -31.44 11.98
N PHE A 151 24.18 -30.57 12.88
CA PHE A 151 23.54 -29.28 13.16
C PHE A 151 23.60 -28.34 11.93
N PHE A 152 24.73 -28.28 11.23
CA PHE A 152 24.86 -27.49 10.00
C PHE A 152 23.99 -28.05 8.87
N VAL A 153 23.95 -29.38 8.69
CA VAL A 153 23.11 -30.04 7.67
C VAL A 153 21.62 -29.97 8.01
N GLY A 154 21.26 -30.12 9.28
CA GLY A 154 19.89 -29.96 9.77
C GLY A 154 19.39 -28.53 9.63
N SER A 155 20.22 -27.55 9.99
CA SER A 155 19.95 -26.13 9.73
C SER A 155 19.77 -25.89 8.24
N PHE A 156 20.65 -26.44 7.39
CA PHE A 156 20.55 -26.33 5.93
C PHE A 156 19.29 -26.96 5.34
N LEU A 157 18.85 -28.14 5.81
CA LEU A 157 17.61 -28.81 5.36
C LEU A 157 16.35 -28.08 5.83
N THR A 158 16.32 -27.59 7.07
CA THR A 158 15.23 -26.74 7.57
C THR A 158 15.17 -25.42 6.79
N CYS A 159 16.32 -24.90 6.34
CA CYS A 159 16.40 -23.74 5.44
C CYS A 159 15.86 -24.02 4.04
N ALA A 160 16.18 -25.20 3.45
CA ALA A 160 15.67 -25.59 2.14
C ALA A 160 14.14 -25.76 2.13
N LEU A 161 13.56 -26.23 3.24
CA LEU A 161 12.12 -26.31 3.43
C LEU A 161 11.45 -24.95 3.65
N PHE A 162 12.16 -23.96 4.22
CA PHE A 162 11.62 -22.61 4.47
C PHE A 162 11.64 -21.71 3.23
N MET A 163 12.60 -21.91 2.31
CA MET A 163 12.62 -21.26 0.99
C MET A 163 11.41 -21.58 0.11
N ILE A 164 10.59 -22.56 0.51
CA ILE A 164 9.33 -22.94 -0.16
C ILE A 164 8.14 -22.13 0.40
N THR A 165 8.32 -21.33 1.47
CA THR A 165 7.22 -20.56 2.08
C THR A 165 7.23 -19.08 1.65
N ASP A 166 6.08 -18.60 1.14
CA ASP A 166 5.87 -17.39 0.33
C ASP A 166 6.07 -16.01 1.01
N SER A 167 6.89 -15.87 2.07
CA SER A 167 7.09 -14.56 2.71
C SER A 167 8.51 -14.01 2.56
N GLU A 168 8.72 -13.17 1.55
CA GLU A 168 10.02 -12.54 1.21
C GLU A 168 10.75 -11.86 2.38
N PRO A 169 10.09 -11.16 3.34
CA PRO A 169 10.80 -10.54 4.46
C PRO A 169 11.41 -11.55 5.43
N ALA A 170 10.76 -12.70 5.61
CA ALA A 170 11.25 -13.77 6.49
C ALA A 170 12.44 -14.49 5.84
N GLY A 171 12.41 -14.68 4.51
CA GLY A 171 13.51 -15.25 3.75
C GLY A 171 14.81 -14.44 3.86
N LEU A 172 14.73 -13.11 3.77
CA LEU A 172 15.90 -12.24 3.89
C LEU A 172 16.43 -12.17 5.34
N GLY A 173 15.53 -12.07 6.32
CA GLY A 173 15.90 -12.09 7.74
C GLY A 173 16.59 -13.41 8.14
N LEU A 174 16.15 -14.52 7.56
CA LEU A 174 16.79 -15.82 7.73
C LEU A 174 18.14 -15.89 6.99
N ALA A 175 18.24 -15.37 5.76
CA ALA A 175 19.50 -15.28 5.03
C ALA A 175 20.57 -14.50 5.81
N LEU A 176 20.18 -13.40 6.47
CA LEU A 176 21.05 -12.63 7.38
C LEU A 176 21.51 -13.47 8.58
N ALA A 177 20.56 -14.14 9.24
CA ALA A 177 20.90 -14.98 10.38
C ALA A 177 21.88 -16.10 9.98
N LEU A 178 21.70 -16.69 8.80
CA LEU A 178 22.56 -17.74 8.26
C LEU A 178 23.95 -17.23 7.88
N SER A 179 24.05 -16.13 7.15
CA SER A 179 25.33 -15.54 6.78
C SER A 179 26.13 -15.15 8.03
N HIS A 180 25.45 -14.63 9.04
CA HIS A 180 26.06 -14.24 10.30
C HIS A 180 26.50 -15.43 11.15
N VAL A 181 25.70 -16.50 11.20
CA VAL A 181 26.08 -17.76 11.87
C VAL A 181 27.26 -18.43 11.17
N ILE A 182 27.28 -18.44 9.83
CA ILE A 182 28.41 -18.95 9.04
C ILE A 182 29.66 -18.12 9.29
N PHE A 183 29.52 -16.79 9.38
CA PHE A 183 30.63 -15.88 9.67
C PHE A 183 31.25 -16.14 11.05
N ILE A 184 30.45 -16.07 12.11
CA ILE A 184 30.92 -16.27 13.50
C ILE A 184 31.40 -17.71 13.70
N GLY A 185 30.65 -18.69 13.21
CA GLY A 185 30.98 -20.11 13.31
C GLY A 185 32.27 -20.46 12.56
N GLY A 186 32.47 -19.89 11.37
CA GLY A 186 33.71 -20.03 10.60
C GLY A 186 34.92 -19.44 11.33
N ILE A 187 34.80 -18.24 11.91
CA ILE A 187 35.86 -17.63 12.71
C ILE A 187 36.21 -18.51 13.91
N ALA A 188 35.21 -18.90 14.70
CA ALA A 188 35.43 -19.73 15.89
C ALA A 188 36.09 -21.06 15.51
N ALA A 189 35.59 -21.77 14.50
CA ALA A 189 36.15 -23.05 14.09
C ALA A 189 37.57 -22.93 13.51
N ALA A 190 37.89 -21.84 12.78
CA ALA A 190 39.24 -21.57 12.30
C ALA A 190 40.25 -21.31 13.44
N ILE A 191 39.80 -20.74 14.56
CA ILE A 191 40.62 -20.50 15.75
C ILE A 191 40.87 -21.81 16.52
N PHE A 192 39.84 -22.64 16.73
CA PHE A 192 39.90 -23.79 17.64
C PHE A 192 40.38 -25.11 17.03
N TYR A 193 40.27 -25.33 15.72
CA TYR A 193 40.70 -26.59 15.10
C TYR A 193 42.20 -26.63 14.83
N ASN A 194 42.91 -27.68 15.25
CA ASN A 194 44.36 -27.78 15.05
C ASN A 194 44.80 -28.17 13.62
N SER A 195 43.90 -28.69 12.79
CA SER A 195 44.22 -29.09 11.41
C SER A 195 44.30 -27.88 10.48
N LYS A 196 45.47 -27.68 9.84
CA LYS A 196 45.68 -26.59 8.86
C LYS A 196 44.63 -26.61 7.73
N ARG A 197 44.23 -27.79 7.25
CA ARG A 197 43.20 -27.94 6.20
C ARG A 197 41.82 -27.48 6.69
N LEU A 198 41.44 -27.84 7.91
CA LEU A 198 40.17 -27.42 8.50
C LEU A 198 40.15 -25.92 8.82
N LYS A 199 41.28 -25.34 9.28
CA LYS A 199 41.39 -23.89 9.47
C LYS A 199 41.15 -23.12 8.18
N ILE A 200 41.73 -23.57 7.07
CA ILE A 200 41.54 -22.93 5.75
C ILE A 200 40.08 -23.04 5.31
N LEU A 201 39.46 -24.22 5.46
CA LEU A 201 38.03 -24.40 5.15
C LEU A 201 37.14 -23.47 5.97
N PHE A 202 37.33 -23.40 7.29
CA PHE A 202 36.51 -22.57 8.16
C PHE A 202 36.78 -21.07 7.98
N ALA A 203 38.00 -20.66 7.64
CA ALA A 203 38.30 -19.30 7.23
C ALA A 203 37.61 -18.95 5.90
N ALA A 204 37.56 -19.87 4.94
CA ALA A 204 36.81 -19.68 3.69
C ALA A 204 35.30 -19.56 3.96
N LEU A 205 34.74 -20.38 4.85
CA LEU A 205 33.34 -20.25 5.28
C LEU A 205 33.09 -18.90 5.97
N ALA A 206 33.99 -18.44 6.84
CA ALA A 206 33.88 -17.10 7.44
C ALA A 206 33.86 -16.01 6.37
N ILE A 207 34.75 -16.08 5.37
CA ILE A 207 34.74 -15.12 4.25
C ILE A 207 33.41 -15.16 3.50
N ILE A 208 32.87 -16.36 3.21
CA ILE A 208 31.55 -16.52 2.56
C ILE A 208 30.44 -15.90 3.41
N GLY A 209 30.44 -16.13 4.72
CA GLY A 209 29.50 -15.51 5.66
C GLY A 209 29.60 -13.99 5.67
N CYS A 210 30.82 -13.45 5.69
CA CYS A 210 31.07 -12.00 5.63
C CYS A 210 30.62 -11.37 4.30
N VAL A 211 30.85 -12.05 3.18
CA VAL A 211 30.35 -11.62 1.85
C VAL A 211 28.81 -11.67 1.84
N GLY A 212 28.20 -12.68 2.44
CA GLY A 212 26.76 -12.78 2.64
C GLY A 212 26.20 -11.61 3.44
N ASP A 213 26.75 -11.36 4.64
CA ASP A 213 26.39 -10.22 5.50
C ASP A 213 26.54 -8.89 4.76
N SER A 214 27.65 -8.70 4.04
CA SER A 214 27.92 -7.48 3.27
C SER A 214 26.93 -7.29 2.13
N ARG A 215 26.56 -8.36 1.42
CA ARG A 215 25.59 -8.32 0.33
C ARG A 215 24.18 -8.01 0.83
N ILE A 216 23.81 -8.53 2.00
CA ILE A 216 22.49 -8.23 2.57
C ILE A 216 22.47 -6.83 3.17
N LEU A 217 23.54 -6.39 3.85
CA LEU A 217 23.68 -5.00 4.29
C LEU A 217 23.58 -4.04 3.10
N TRP A 218 24.27 -4.35 2.00
CA TRP A 218 24.15 -3.58 0.75
C TRP A 218 22.70 -3.55 0.25
N TYR A 219 21.97 -4.67 0.29
CA TYR A 219 20.57 -4.72 -0.10
C TYR A 219 19.68 -3.83 0.79
N TYR A 220 19.90 -3.84 2.11
CA TYR A 220 19.18 -2.99 3.07
C TYR A 220 19.44 -1.50 2.84
N LEU A 221 20.66 -1.14 2.42
CA LEU A 221 21.09 0.25 2.23
C LEU A 221 20.86 0.79 0.81
N ASN A 222 20.65 -0.08 -0.19
CA ASN A 222 20.48 0.35 -1.58
C ASN A 222 19.01 0.71 -1.88
N ASP A 223 18.78 1.72 -2.71
CA ASP A 223 17.44 2.12 -3.19
C ASP A 223 16.79 1.10 -4.14
N GLY A 224 17.53 0.10 -4.62
CA GLY A 224 17.08 -0.95 -5.53
C GLY A 224 17.65 -0.82 -6.93
N TYR A 225 16.85 -1.07 -7.96
CA TYR A 225 17.28 -1.10 -9.37
C TYR A 225 16.27 -0.43 -10.29
N VAL A 226 16.73 0.01 -11.46
CA VAL A 226 15.86 0.53 -12.53
C VAL A 226 15.78 -0.54 -13.61
N THR A 227 14.59 -1.05 -13.91
CA THR A 227 14.36 -1.75 -15.17
C THR A 227 14.22 -0.74 -16.29
N LYS A 228 14.68 -1.09 -17.50
CA LYS A 228 14.53 -0.21 -18.66
C LYS A 228 13.05 0.14 -18.83
N ILE A 229 12.71 1.41 -18.63
CA ILE A 229 11.39 1.95 -18.92
C ILE A 229 11.53 2.53 -20.33
N ASP A 230 10.97 1.86 -21.32
CA ASP A 230 10.82 2.48 -22.64
C ASP A 230 9.76 3.59 -22.47
N ILE A 231 10.22 4.86 -22.51
CA ILE A 231 9.32 6.00 -22.52
C ILE A 231 8.66 6.00 -23.89
N ILE A 232 7.36 5.73 -23.92
CA ILE A 232 6.58 5.74 -25.14
C ILE A 232 6.13 7.18 -25.32
N ILE A 233 6.87 7.92 -26.14
CA ILE A 233 6.47 9.26 -26.56
C ILE A 233 5.50 9.07 -27.73
N PRO A 234 4.22 9.46 -27.59
CA PRO A 234 3.28 9.41 -28.69
C PRO A 234 3.80 10.27 -29.84
N THR A 235 4.03 9.69 -31.01
CA THR A 235 4.49 10.41 -32.21
C THR A 235 3.38 11.21 -32.89
N GLU A 236 2.12 10.91 -32.54
CA GLU A 236 0.95 11.62 -33.04
C GLU A 236 0.85 13.02 -32.43
N ARG A 237 0.82 14.03 -33.29
CA ARG A 237 0.52 15.40 -32.87
C ARG A 237 -0.96 15.48 -32.50
N PHE A 238 -1.25 15.66 -31.21
CA PHE A 238 -2.60 15.99 -30.78
C PHE A 238 -2.95 17.41 -31.30
N PRO A 239 -4.10 17.61 -31.95
CA PRO A 239 -4.40 18.83 -32.69
C PRO A 239 -4.57 20.07 -31.78
N HIS A 240 -4.80 19.86 -30.49
CA HIS A 240 -5.11 20.92 -29.54
C HIS A 240 -4.26 20.78 -28.28
N ASN A 241 -3.47 21.82 -27.98
CA ASN A 241 -2.63 21.86 -26.78
C ASN A 241 -3.23 22.79 -25.74
N LEU A 242 -2.94 22.49 -24.49
CA LEU A 242 -3.24 23.39 -23.40
C LEU A 242 -2.50 24.71 -23.58
N THR A 243 -3.23 25.82 -23.52
CA THR A 243 -2.68 27.14 -23.83
C THR A 243 -1.85 27.72 -22.67
N HIS A 244 -2.17 27.35 -21.43
CA HIS A 244 -1.53 27.85 -20.21
C HIS A 244 -1.32 26.71 -19.21
N ASP A 245 -0.33 26.86 -18.34
CA ASP A 245 -0.06 25.92 -17.25
C ASP A 245 -1.00 26.21 -16.05
N PRO A 246 -1.99 25.34 -15.75
CA PRO A 246 -2.92 25.53 -14.63
C PRO A 246 -2.27 25.38 -13.26
N SER A 247 -1.07 24.82 -13.16
CA SER A 247 -0.37 24.60 -11.88
C SER A 247 0.29 25.87 -11.32
N LEU A 248 0.35 26.94 -12.11
CA LEU A 248 0.94 28.20 -11.70
C LEU A 248 0.08 28.90 -10.65
N HIS A 249 0.73 29.64 -9.76
CA HIS A 249 0.03 30.54 -8.84
C HIS A 249 -0.80 31.56 -9.61
N GLY A 250 -1.98 31.87 -9.08
CA GLY A 250 -2.83 32.93 -9.61
C GLY A 250 -2.44 34.31 -9.07
N ASN A 251 -3.28 35.30 -9.38
CA ASN A 251 -3.02 36.71 -9.06
C ASN A 251 -3.51 37.15 -7.67
N TYR A 252 -4.16 36.26 -6.91
CA TYR A 252 -4.66 36.60 -5.58
C TYR A 252 -3.54 36.47 -4.53
N SER A 253 -3.40 37.48 -3.68
CA SER A 253 -2.73 37.29 -2.39
C SER A 253 -3.57 36.36 -1.51
N TYR A 254 -2.92 35.51 -0.73
CA TYR A 254 -3.59 34.55 0.14
C TYR A 254 -3.14 34.68 1.60
N GLY A 255 -4.06 34.38 2.51
CA GLY A 255 -3.83 34.26 3.94
C GLY A 255 -3.80 32.79 4.35
N PHE A 256 -3.30 32.54 5.56
CA PHE A 256 -3.26 31.23 6.20
C PHE A 256 -3.74 31.32 7.63
N LEU A 257 -4.54 30.36 8.08
CA LEU A 257 -4.85 30.17 9.50
C LEU A 257 -5.22 28.71 9.82
N THR A 258 -5.24 28.39 11.10
CA THR A 258 -5.71 27.10 11.61
C THR A 258 -6.97 27.28 12.46
N TYR A 259 -7.81 26.26 12.48
CA TYR A 259 -8.96 26.18 13.38
C TYR A 259 -9.00 24.82 14.06
N GLY A 260 -9.55 24.78 15.27
CA GLY A 260 -9.63 23.57 16.05
C GLY A 260 -10.42 23.73 17.34
N SER A 261 -10.49 22.67 18.12
CA SER A 261 -11.31 22.63 19.34
C SER A 261 -10.75 23.42 20.52
N GLY A 262 -9.47 23.82 20.49
CA GLY A 262 -8.80 24.45 21.61
C GLY A 262 -8.30 23.48 22.69
N ILE A 263 -8.65 22.18 22.60
CA ILE A 263 -8.27 21.15 23.59
C ILE A 263 -7.23 20.14 23.07
N ASP A 264 -6.91 20.19 21.78
CA ASP A 264 -5.91 19.30 21.15
C ASP A 264 -4.50 19.54 21.73
N ASN A 265 -3.74 18.48 21.96
CA ASN A 265 -2.34 18.57 22.38
C ASN A 265 -1.44 19.25 21.33
N ARG A 266 -1.82 19.20 20.04
CA ARG A 266 -1.14 19.94 18.98
C ARG A 266 -1.51 21.41 19.09
N ILE A 267 -0.51 22.24 19.34
CA ILE A 267 -0.68 23.67 19.64
C ILE A 267 -1.49 24.42 18.57
N ASP A 268 -1.33 24.07 17.29
CA ASP A 268 -2.01 24.73 16.16
C ASP A 268 -3.54 24.53 16.18
N TYR A 269 -4.04 23.47 16.83
CA TYR A 269 -5.47 23.14 16.97
C TYR A 269 -5.97 23.28 18.41
N GLY A 270 -5.05 23.33 19.37
CA GLY A 270 -5.28 23.64 20.76
C GLY A 270 -5.13 25.13 21.04
N LEU A 271 -4.19 25.48 21.91
CA LEU A 271 -4.01 26.83 22.46
C LEU A 271 -3.75 27.95 21.43
N LYS A 272 -3.26 27.63 20.23
CA LYS A 272 -2.98 28.59 19.16
C LYS A 272 -3.95 28.53 17.98
N ALA A 273 -5.05 27.76 18.10
CA ALA A 273 -6.09 27.76 17.07
C ALA A 273 -6.61 29.19 16.85
N SER A 274 -6.60 29.66 15.60
CA SER A 274 -7.03 31.03 15.27
C SER A 274 -8.54 31.20 15.37
N ILE A 275 -9.29 30.14 15.10
CA ILE A 275 -10.74 30.06 15.33
C ILE A 275 -11.03 28.80 16.14
N ILE A 276 -11.79 28.95 17.21
CA ILE A 276 -12.29 27.83 18.00
C ILE A 276 -13.57 27.29 17.39
N THR A 277 -13.62 25.97 17.19
CA THR A 277 -14.79 25.26 16.67
C THR A 277 -15.41 24.32 17.69
N PRO A 278 -16.72 24.02 17.58
CA PRO A 278 -17.33 22.95 18.36
C PRO A 278 -16.70 21.58 18.03
N THR A 279 -16.96 20.62 18.90
CA THR A 279 -16.63 19.20 18.69
C THR A 279 -17.86 18.43 18.23
N ILE A 280 -17.66 17.26 17.61
CA ILE A 280 -18.71 16.34 17.21
C ILE A 280 -18.61 15.01 17.96
N ASP A 281 -19.76 14.38 18.24
CA ASP A 281 -19.83 13.06 18.84
C ASP A 281 -20.02 11.99 17.76
N LEU A 282 -19.01 11.15 17.56
CA LEU A 282 -19.08 9.97 16.68
C LEU A 282 -18.89 8.66 17.46
N SER A 283 -19.16 8.67 18.77
CA SER A 283 -18.95 7.51 19.66
C SER A 283 -19.82 6.30 19.32
N SER A 284 -20.92 6.51 18.61
CA SER A 284 -21.77 5.44 18.07
C SER A 284 -21.15 4.74 16.86
N ILE A 285 -20.23 5.39 16.13
CA ILE A 285 -19.63 4.86 14.90
C ILE A 285 -18.23 4.32 15.19
N ILE A 286 -17.38 5.09 15.88
CA ILE A 286 -15.97 4.77 16.08
C ILE A 286 -15.57 4.70 17.56
N THR A 287 -14.49 3.98 17.80
CA THR A 287 -13.69 4.08 19.02
C THR A 287 -12.23 4.34 18.65
N LEU A 288 -11.65 5.43 19.15
CA LEU A 288 -10.23 5.71 18.97
C LEU A 288 -9.36 4.74 19.79
N SER A 289 -8.15 4.44 19.31
CA SER A 289 -7.18 3.66 20.09
C SER A 289 -6.80 4.40 21.39
N THR A 290 -6.38 3.65 22.40
CA THR A 290 -5.94 4.23 23.68
C THR A 290 -4.80 5.22 23.48
N PHE A 291 -3.85 4.89 22.60
CA PHE A 291 -2.75 5.78 22.25
C PHE A 291 -3.26 7.09 21.65
N ASN A 292 -4.11 7.04 20.61
CA ASN A 292 -4.60 8.26 19.96
C ASN A 292 -5.38 9.15 20.95
N LYS A 293 -6.21 8.57 21.82
CA LYS A 293 -6.94 9.34 22.84
C LYS A 293 -6.00 10.17 23.72
N GLN A 294 -4.92 9.55 24.18
CA GLN A 294 -3.92 10.20 25.02
C GLN A 294 -3.06 11.19 24.22
N ASN A 295 -2.63 10.81 23.02
CA ASN A 295 -1.77 11.61 22.16
C ASN A 295 -2.42 12.94 21.75
N PHE A 296 -3.72 12.92 21.43
CA PHE A 296 -4.43 14.11 20.97
C PHE A 296 -5.25 14.82 22.07
N ASN A 297 -5.40 14.22 23.26
CA ASN A 297 -6.16 14.77 24.39
C ASN A 297 -7.67 14.95 24.14
N PHE A 298 -8.26 14.03 23.37
CA PHE A 298 -9.72 13.92 23.22
C PHE A 298 -10.12 12.49 22.87
N ASN A 299 -11.41 12.22 22.74
CA ASN A 299 -11.94 10.90 22.43
C ASN A 299 -13.12 11.00 21.44
N GLN A 300 -13.72 9.85 21.10
CA GLN A 300 -14.79 9.76 20.11
C GLN A 300 -16.08 10.56 20.45
N PHE A 301 -16.26 10.99 21.70
CA PHE A 301 -17.41 11.79 22.14
C PHE A 301 -17.27 13.29 21.84
N VAL A 302 -16.03 13.75 21.65
CA VAL A 302 -15.67 15.17 21.49
C VAL A 302 -14.60 15.33 20.41
N LEU A 303 -14.82 14.72 19.25
CA LEU A 303 -13.89 14.81 18.12
C LEU A 303 -13.84 16.25 17.60
N PRO A 304 -12.65 16.81 17.35
CA PRO A 304 -12.54 18.17 16.86
C PRO A 304 -12.83 18.26 15.37
N LEU A 305 -13.32 19.42 14.94
CA LEU A 305 -13.26 19.86 13.54
C LEU A 305 -11.97 20.64 13.36
N ASN A 306 -10.84 19.94 13.20
CA ASN A 306 -9.55 20.59 13.00
C ASN A 306 -9.26 20.80 11.51
N GLY A 307 -8.59 21.90 11.17
CA GLY A 307 -8.12 22.09 9.80
C GLY A 307 -7.23 23.31 9.59
N ARG A 308 -6.62 23.33 8.41
CA ARG A 308 -5.73 24.38 7.92
C ARG A 308 -6.37 25.06 6.72
N ILE A 309 -6.42 26.38 6.72
CA ILE A 309 -7.12 27.16 5.69
C ILE A 309 -6.12 28.03 4.94
N TRP A 310 -6.17 27.98 3.61
CA TRP A 310 -5.57 28.97 2.73
C TRP A 310 -6.70 29.65 1.95
N TYR A 311 -6.75 30.98 1.99
CA TYR A 311 -7.88 31.74 1.45
C TYR A 311 -7.41 33.04 0.80
N PRO A 312 -8.11 33.55 -0.23
CA PRO A 312 -7.78 34.85 -0.81
C PRO A 312 -8.03 35.98 0.21
N THR A 313 -7.05 36.89 0.38
CA THR A 313 -7.20 37.98 1.37
C THR A 313 -8.01 39.17 0.87
N ASN A 314 -8.16 39.32 -0.45
CA ASN A 314 -8.98 40.37 -1.01
C ASN A 314 -10.47 40.01 -0.86
N THR A 315 -11.17 40.63 0.09
CA THR A 315 -12.59 40.32 0.35
C THR A 315 -13.57 40.93 -0.65
N SER A 316 -13.10 41.81 -1.55
CA SER A 316 -13.96 42.51 -2.52
C SER A 316 -14.32 41.67 -3.76
N SER A 317 -13.64 40.53 -3.95
CA SER A 317 -13.82 39.64 -5.12
C SER A 317 -14.50 38.30 -4.78
N GLY A 318 -14.89 38.11 -3.51
CA GLY A 318 -15.67 36.95 -3.08
C GLY A 318 -17.15 37.02 -3.51
N PRO A 319 -17.94 35.96 -3.30
CA PRO A 319 -17.60 34.74 -2.56
C PRO A 319 -16.70 33.77 -3.34
N TYR A 320 -15.92 32.96 -2.63
CA TYR A 320 -14.94 32.04 -3.21
C TYR A 320 -15.39 30.58 -3.19
N PRO A 321 -15.23 29.83 -4.29
CA PRO A 321 -15.50 28.39 -4.33
C PRO A 321 -14.61 27.64 -3.34
N ILE A 322 -15.16 26.57 -2.77
CA ILE A 322 -14.57 25.86 -1.64
C ILE A 322 -13.91 24.56 -2.11
N VAL A 323 -12.70 24.27 -1.66
CA VAL A 323 -12.01 22.99 -1.87
C VAL A 323 -11.60 22.41 -0.52
N LEU A 324 -12.16 21.25 -0.14
CA LEU A 324 -11.76 20.50 1.05
C LEU A 324 -10.85 19.34 0.65
N MET A 325 -9.71 19.21 1.32
CA MET A 325 -8.73 18.15 1.13
C MET A 325 -8.64 17.29 2.38
N VAL A 326 -8.60 15.96 2.20
CA VAL A 326 -8.48 15.00 3.30
C VAL A 326 -7.41 13.95 2.99
N HIS A 327 -6.54 13.68 3.97
CA HIS A 327 -5.53 12.63 3.85
C HIS A 327 -6.11 11.23 4.12
N GLY A 328 -5.36 10.21 3.75
CA GLY A 328 -5.66 8.81 4.08
C GLY A 328 -5.03 8.33 5.37
N ASN A 329 -5.00 7.02 5.57
CA ASN A 329 -4.38 6.44 6.76
C ASN A 329 -2.86 6.47 6.63
N HIS A 330 -2.21 7.14 7.58
CA HIS A 330 -0.76 7.07 7.82
C HIS A 330 -0.51 6.66 9.27
N VAL A 331 0.70 6.78 9.81
CA VAL A 331 0.94 6.71 11.27
C VAL A 331 0.40 7.97 11.93
N SER A 332 -0.34 7.85 13.04
CA SER A 332 -1.03 8.97 13.71
C SER A 332 -0.10 10.02 14.35
N MET A 333 1.20 9.74 14.48
CA MET A 333 2.16 10.74 14.96
C MET A 333 2.57 11.76 13.90
N GLU A 334 2.28 11.49 12.63
CA GLU A 334 2.66 12.36 11.53
C GLU A 334 1.47 13.22 11.07
N PRO A 335 1.56 14.56 11.16
CA PRO A 335 0.49 15.46 10.79
C PRO A 335 0.30 15.46 9.27
N SER A 336 -0.56 14.57 8.80
CA SER A 336 -0.73 14.27 7.38
C SER A 336 -1.42 15.41 6.64
N GLU A 337 -2.21 16.22 7.34
CA GLU A 337 -2.89 17.40 6.83
C GLU A 337 -1.93 18.52 6.40
N ASN A 338 -0.72 18.58 6.96
CA ASN A 338 0.29 19.57 6.58
C ASN A 338 0.81 19.34 5.15
N GLY A 339 0.70 18.09 4.68
CA GLY A 339 1.26 17.62 3.42
C GLY A 339 0.71 18.24 2.14
N TYR A 340 -0.37 19.03 2.24
CA TYR A 340 -1.09 19.62 1.11
C TYR A 340 -0.98 21.14 1.04
N GLU A 341 -0.06 21.75 1.78
CA GLU A 341 0.16 23.19 1.74
C GLU A 341 0.46 23.72 0.32
N TYR A 342 1.24 22.97 -0.46
CA TYR A 342 1.55 23.34 -1.85
C TYR A 342 0.30 23.40 -2.75
N LEU A 343 -0.71 22.56 -2.49
CA LEU A 343 -2.00 22.60 -3.18
C LEU A 343 -2.87 23.74 -2.63
N GLY A 344 -2.90 23.90 -1.31
CA GLY A 344 -3.68 24.93 -0.62
C GLY A 344 -3.29 26.34 -1.03
N THR A 345 -1.99 26.63 -1.04
CA THR A 345 -1.44 27.93 -1.45
C THR A 345 -1.64 28.20 -2.94
N MET A 346 -1.45 27.21 -3.80
CA MET A 346 -1.72 27.31 -5.24
C MET A 346 -3.20 27.66 -5.48
N LEU A 347 -4.13 26.86 -4.94
CA LEU A 347 -5.56 27.08 -5.12
C LEU A 347 -6.01 28.42 -4.51
N ALA A 348 -5.54 28.78 -3.31
CA ALA A 348 -5.86 30.08 -2.72
C ALA A 348 -5.39 31.25 -3.58
N SER A 349 -4.18 31.19 -4.14
CA SER A 349 -3.68 32.21 -5.08
C SER A 349 -4.48 32.29 -6.38
N GLN A 350 -5.21 31.22 -6.74
CA GLN A 350 -6.11 31.19 -7.89
C GLN A 350 -7.53 31.67 -7.55
N GLY A 351 -7.82 32.02 -6.30
CA GLY A 351 -9.14 32.47 -5.85
C GLY A 351 -10.05 31.32 -5.41
N PHE A 352 -9.53 30.35 -4.67
CA PHE A 352 -10.31 29.29 -4.02
C PHE A 352 -10.17 29.37 -2.50
N PHE A 353 -11.23 29.10 -1.75
CA PHE A 353 -11.15 28.89 -0.31
C PHE A 353 -10.78 27.43 -0.05
N THR A 354 -9.57 27.18 0.43
CA THR A 354 -9.01 25.83 0.49
C THR A 354 -8.77 25.38 1.92
N VAL A 355 -9.23 24.17 2.25
CA VAL A 355 -9.11 23.60 3.60
C VAL A 355 -8.43 22.24 3.53
N SER A 356 -7.32 22.04 4.25
CA SER A 356 -6.80 20.70 4.57
C SER A 356 -7.36 20.26 5.91
N VAL A 357 -8.25 19.27 5.90
CA VAL A 357 -8.96 18.78 7.08
C VAL A 357 -8.10 17.76 7.82
N ASP A 358 -7.90 17.99 9.11
CA ASP A 358 -7.16 17.07 9.97
C ASP A 358 -8.03 15.90 10.38
N GLN A 359 -7.55 14.70 10.09
CA GLN A 359 -8.12 13.43 10.50
C GLN A 359 -7.03 12.49 11.02
N THR A 360 -5.89 13.04 11.43
CA THR A 360 -4.72 12.27 11.86
C THR A 360 -5.04 11.43 13.11
N PHE A 361 -6.02 11.82 13.91
CA PHE A 361 -6.51 11.02 15.04
C PHE A 361 -7.25 9.72 14.65
N LEU A 362 -7.67 9.56 13.39
CA LEU A 362 -8.30 8.33 12.88
C LEU A 362 -7.29 7.31 12.33
N ASN A 363 -6.04 7.75 12.14
CA ASN A 363 -4.95 6.94 11.61
C ASN A 363 -4.53 5.82 12.58
N VAL A 364 -3.86 4.80 12.03
CA VAL A 364 -3.23 3.74 12.83
C VAL A 364 -2.19 4.34 13.78
N ASP A 365 -2.20 3.87 15.02
CA ASP A 365 -1.21 4.31 16.00
C ASP A 365 0.16 3.64 15.80
N PRO A 366 1.23 4.13 16.45
CA PRO A 366 2.59 3.61 16.27
C PRO A 366 2.77 2.15 16.68
N PHE A 367 1.81 1.59 17.42
CA PHE A 367 1.81 0.20 17.86
C PHE A 367 0.94 -0.69 16.95
N GLY A 368 0.40 -0.14 15.87
CA GLY A 368 -0.39 -0.87 14.87
C GLY A 368 -1.87 -0.99 15.19
N SER A 369 -2.38 -0.33 16.23
CA SER A 369 -3.81 -0.37 16.54
C SER A 369 -4.57 0.67 15.72
N SER A 370 -5.67 0.27 15.09
CA SER A 370 -6.49 1.13 14.24
C SER A 370 -7.75 1.62 14.95
N THR A 371 -8.42 2.62 14.36
CA THR A 371 -9.77 3.02 14.75
C THR A 371 -10.73 1.83 14.69
N GLY A 372 -11.37 1.54 15.83
CA GLY A 372 -12.33 0.46 15.99
C GLY A 372 -13.77 0.92 15.79
N TYR A 373 -14.72 -0.01 15.88
CA TYR A 373 -16.14 0.33 15.94
C TYR A 373 -16.50 0.91 17.32
N GLY A 374 -17.39 1.89 17.31
CA GLY A 374 -18.05 2.43 18.50
C GLY A 374 -19.14 1.46 18.96
N GLN A 375 -20.29 1.53 18.30
CA GLN A 375 -21.36 0.55 18.43
C GLN A 375 -21.52 -0.20 17.11
N MET A 376 -21.61 -1.52 17.17
CA MET A 376 -21.83 -2.29 15.96
C MET A 376 -23.24 -2.03 15.41
N SER A 377 -23.35 -1.72 14.12
CA SER A 377 -24.66 -1.57 13.46
C SER A 377 -25.53 -2.80 13.72
N LYS A 378 -26.78 -2.60 14.16
CA LYS A 378 -27.75 -3.70 14.33
C LYS A 378 -28.10 -4.39 13.01
N ILE A 379 -27.86 -3.73 11.87
CA ILE A 379 -28.11 -4.26 10.53
C ILE A 379 -26.96 -5.20 10.10
N LYS A 380 -25.76 -5.04 10.65
CA LYS A 380 -24.60 -5.92 10.36
C LYS A 380 -24.91 -7.40 10.55
N LYS A 381 -25.74 -7.77 11.53
CA LYS A 381 -26.09 -9.18 11.78
C LYS A 381 -26.80 -9.86 10.60
N TYR A 382 -27.29 -9.08 9.64
CA TYR A 382 -27.96 -9.55 8.42
C TYR A 382 -27.10 -9.40 7.16
N ASP A 383 -25.84 -8.95 7.28
CA ASP A 383 -24.94 -8.74 6.15
C ASP A 383 -23.79 -9.75 6.21
N ALA A 384 -23.67 -10.59 5.19
CA ALA A 384 -22.63 -11.62 5.11
C ALA A 384 -21.35 -11.14 4.39
N SER A 385 -21.32 -9.92 3.85
CA SER A 385 -20.29 -9.41 2.93
C SER A 385 -19.53 -8.22 3.51
N PHE A 386 -18.54 -8.44 4.37
CA PHE A 386 -17.98 -7.34 5.17
C PHE A 386 -16.74 -6.64 4.59
N SER A 387 -16.92 -5.38 4.18
CA SER A 387 -15.94 -4.30 4.36
C SER A 387 -16.65 -2.97 4.72
N ARG A 388 -16.92 -2.77 6.02
CA ARG A 388 -17.58 -1.57 6.56
C ARG A 388 -16.74 -0.88 7.63
N ARG A 389 -15.51 -0.51 7.30
CA ARG A 389 -14.60 0.08 8.29
C ARG A 389 -15.17 1.42 8.80
N PRO A 390 -15.40 1.56 10.12
CA PRO A 390 -16.14 2.70 10.68
C PRO A 390 -15.37 4.02 10.53
N GLU A 391 -14.04 3.92 10.41
CA GLU A 391 -13.16 5.03 10.05
C GLU A 391 -13.62 5.76 8.78
N PHE A 392 -13.97 5.05 7.70
CA PHE A 392 -14.37 5.68 6.43
C PHE A 392 -15.64 6.52 6.58
N ILE A 393 -16.59 6.03 7.38
CA ILE A 393 -17.81 6.77 7.72
C ILE A 393 -17.44 8.02 8.52
N ALA A 394 -16.58 7.90 9.53
CA ALA A 394 -16.15 9.05 10.34
C ALA A 394 -15.43 10.11 9.50
N ARG A 395 -14.52 9.70 8.61
CA ARG A 395 -13.83 10.61 7.67
C ARG A 395 -14.82 11.40 6.81
N ALA A 396 -15.83 10.72 6.27
CA ALA A 396 -16.85 11.35 5.46
C ALA A 396 -17.73 12.32 6.25
N LEU A 397 -18.13 11.95 7.48
CA LEU A 397 -18.93 12.82 8.34
C LEU A 397 -18.16 14.07 8.81
N ILE A 398 -16.87 13.94 9.12
CA ILE A 398 -16.02 15.09 9.47
C ILE A 398 -15.94 16.08 8.31
N LEU A 399 -15.87 15.63 7.05
CA LEU A 399 -15.93 16.51 5.87
C LEU A 399 -17.26 17.28 5.80
N LEU A 400 -18.39 16.59 6.01
CA LEU A 400 -19.72 17.22 5.96
C LEU A 400 -19.96 18.17 7.14
N GLU A 401 -19.53 17.81 8.34
CA GLU A 401 -19.57 18.71 9.51
C GLU A 401 -18.63 19.91 9.33
N THR A 402 -17.49 19.74 8.65
CA THR A 402 -16.62 20.86 8.27
C THR A 402 -17.35 21.82 7.32
N LEU A 403 -18.01 21.33 6.26
CA LEU A 403 -18.81 22.19 5.37
C LEU A 403 -19.94 22.90 6.11
N LYS A 404 -20.56 22.23 7.09
CA LYS A 404 -21.57 22.83 7.95
C LYS A 404 -20.99 23.93 8.83
N GLN A 405 -19.79 23.75 9.37
CA GLN A 405 -19.06 24.79 10.10
C GLN A 405 -18.71 25.97 9.21
N LEU A 406 -18.26 25.74 7.97
CA LEU A 406 -18.00 26.79 6.98
C LEU A 406 -19.28 27.58 6.67
N ARG A 407 -20.41 26.91 6.48
CA ARG A 407 -21.71 27.57 6.29
C ARG A 407 -22.08 28.46 7.48
N LEU A 408 -21.85 28.01 8.71
CA LEU A 408 -22.08 28.82 9.90
C LEU A 408 -21.21 30.08 9.89
N TRP A 409 -19.91 29.94 9.62
CA TRP A 409 -19.01 31.09 9.50
C TRP A 409 -19.42 32.06 8.39
N ASN A 410 -19.89 31.55 7.25
CA ASN A 410 -20.37 32.37 6.15
C ASN A 410 -21.60 33.23 6.52
N THR A 411 -22.40 32.80 7.51
CA THR A 411 -23.62 33.49 7.97
C THR A 411 -23.42 34.36 9.21
N GLN A 412 -22.29 34.25 9.90
CA GLN A 412 -22.05 34.96 11.16
C GLN A 412 -21.36 36.30 10.91
N GLU A 413 -22.04 37.43 11.12
CA GLU A 413 -21.51 38.78 10.85
C GLU A 413 -20.14 39.08 11.47
N LYS A 414 -19.87 38.54 12.67
CA LYS A 414 -18.60 38.74 13.39
C LYS A 414 -17.48 37.80 12.94
N ASN A 415 -17.77 36.83 12.08
CA ASN A 415 -16.77 35.91 11.56
C ASN A 415 -16.04 36.55 10.37
N GLN A 416 -14.72 36.37 10.30
CA GLN A 416 -13.91 36.91 9.20
C GLN A 416 -14.30 36.39 7.81
N PHE A 417 -14.98 35.23 7.74
CA PHE A 417 -15.43 34.62 6.50
C PHE A 417 -16.90 34.91 6.18
N HIS A 418 -17.53 35.87 6.86
CA HIS A 418 -18.90 36.29 6.59
C HIS A 418 -19.08 36.72 5.12
N ASN A 419 -20.02 36.08 4.42
CA ASN A 419 -20.29 36.26 2.98
C ASN A 419 -19.08 36.06 2.05
N GLN A 420 -18.03 35.37 2.50
CA GLN A 420 -16.83 35.12 1.70
C GLN A 420 -16.84 33.76 0.99
N LEU A 421 -17.75 32.85 1.33
CA LEU A 421 -17.73 31.45 0.88
C LEU A 421 -18.87 31.14 -0.09
N ASP A 422 -18.52 30.58 -1.24
CA ASP A 422 -19.47 30.09 -2.23
C ASP A 422 -19.81 28.61 -1.96
N LEU A 423 -20.86 28.41 -1.16
CA LEU A 423 -21.35 27.09 -0.79
C LEU A 423 -22.06 26.35 -1.94
N SER A 424 -22.30 27.03 -3.07
CA SER A 424 -22.87 26.44 -4.28
C SER A 424 -21.80 25.83 -5.20
N ASN A 425 -20.51 26.03 -4.90
CA ASN A 425 -19.39 25.50 -5.66
C ASN A 425 -18.37 24.84 -4.71
N VAL A 426 -18.62 23.56 -4.40
CA VAL A 426 -17.77 22.75 -3.51
C VAL A 426 -17.05 21.64 -4.28
N GLY A 427 -15.73 21.56 -4.12
CA GLY A 427 -14.89 20.43 -4.51
C GLY A 427 -14.36 19.66 -3.30
N LEU A 428 -14.31 18.34 -3.40
CA LEU A 428 -13.69 17.48 -2.39
C LEU A 428 -12.48 16.76 -2.99
N VAL A 429 -11.40 16.70 -2.22
CA VAL A 429 -10.13 16.06 -2.57
C VAL A 429 -9.77 15.06 -1.49
N GLY A 430 -9.37 13.86 -1.88
CA GLY A 430 -9.06 12.80 -0.93
C GLY A 430 -7.87 11.96 -1.36
N HIS A 431 -6.95 11.67 -0.45
CA HIS A 431 -5.81 10.79 -0.69
C HIS A 431 -6.02 9.42 -0.04
N SER A 432 -5.77 8.31 -0.74
CA SER A 432 -5.81 6.96 -0.17
C SER A 432 -7.19 6.65 0.40
N ARG A 433 -7.30 6.29 1.68
CA ARG A 433 -8.60 6.14 2.36
C ARG A 433 -9.46 7.40 2.31
N GLY A 434 -8.84 8.58 2.26
CA GLY A 434 -9.50 9.86 2.05
C GLY A 434 -10.14 9.96 0.66
N GLY A 435 -9.53 9.36 -0.36
CA GLY A 435 -10.07 9.32 -1.74
C GLY A 435 -11.37 8.53 -1.86
N GLU A 436 -11.57 7.55 -0.98
CA GLU A 436 -12.88 6.89 -0.84
C GLU A 436 -13.84 7.71 0.04
N ALA A 437 -13.34 8.31 1.11
CA ALA A 437 -14.12 9.12 2.04
C ALA A 437 -14.84 10.29 1.35
N ILE A 438 -14.24 10.93 0.34
CA ILE A 438 -14.93 12.00 -0.43
C ILE A 438 -16.14 11.47 -1.19
N VAL A 439 -16.10 10.23 -1.69
CA VAL A 439 -17.24 9.65 -2.41
C VAL A 439 -18.31 9.19 -1.43
N ILE A 440 -17.92 8.72 -0.25
CA ILE A 440 -18.85 8.44 0.85
C ILE A 440 -19.52 9.74 1.30
N ALA A 441 -18.76 10.82 1.47
CA ALA A 441 -19.30 12.13 1.85
C ALA A 441 -20.31 12.63 0.80
N TYR A 442 -19.97 12.53 -0.50
CA TYR A 442 -20.89 12.87 -1.59
C TYR A 442 -22.21 12.10 -1.51
N MET A 443 -22.15 10.78 -1.26
CA MET A 443 -23.34 9.94 -1.12
C MET A 443 -24.16 10.31 0.13
N LEU A 444 -23.50 10.40 1.29
CA LEU A 444 -24.16 10.73 2.57
C LEU A 444 -24.77 12.14 2.58
N ASN A 445 -24.19 13.08 1.83
CA ASN A 445 -24.64 14.46 1.73
C ASN A 445 -26.11 14.61 1.28
N LYS A 446 -26.65 13.64 0.53
CA LYS A 446 -28.04 13.67 0.04
C LYS A 446 -29.00 12.80 0.88
N LEU A 447 -28.50 12.12 1.92
CA LEU A 447 -29.31 11.23 2.75
C LEU A 447 -29.85 11.93 4.00
N LYS A 448 -30.96 11.41 4.54
CA LYS A 448 -31.54 11.87 5.82
C LYS A 448 -31.00 11.12 7.03
N PHE A 449 -30.56 9.88 6.84
CA PHE A 449 -30.06 9.01 7.89
C PHE A 449 -28.89 8.18 7.37
N LEU A 450 -27.98 7.81 8.27
CA LEU A 450 -26.86 6.93 7.93
C LEU A 450 -27.39 5.51 7.67
N PRO A 451 -27.08 4.87 6.51
CA PRO A 451 -27.63 3.56 6.15
C PRO A 451 -27.40 2.46 7.18
N ASP A 452 -26.27 2.54 7.89
CA ASP A 452 -25.89 1.56 8.92
C ASP A 452 -26.61 1.81 10.26
N TYR A 453 -27.12 3.03 10.49
CA TYR A 453 -27.72 3.45 11.76
C TYR A 453 -28.98 4.32 11.53
N PRO A 454 -29.97 3.86 10.73
CA PRO A 454 -31.03 4.71 10.20
C PRO A 454 -32.00 5.27 11.25
N GLY A 455 -31.98 4.75 12.48
CA GLY A 455 -32.77 5.26 13.61
C GLY A 455 -31.97 5.95 14.72
N SER A 456 -30.64 6.07 14.57
CA SER A 456 -29.77 6.62 15.62
C SER A 456 -28.90 7.77 15.15
N ILE A 457 -28.66 7.89 13.83
CA ILE A 457 -27.78 8.92 13.27
C ILE A 457 -28.51 9.63 12.13
N SER A 458 -28.93 10.87 12.42
CA SER A 458 -29.49 11.79 11.43
C SER A 458 -28.38 12.47 10.65
N LEU A 459 -28.57 12.57 9.34
CA LEU A 459 -27.71 13.31 8.41
C LEU A 459 -28.42 14.61 7.94
N SER A 460 -29.36 15.11 8.74
CA SER A 460 -30.09 16.34 8.45
C SER A 460 -29.17 17.56 8.41
N ASN A 461 -29.53 18.54 7.58
CA ASN A 461 -28.79 19.80 7.36
C ASN A 461 -27.49 19.67 6.56
N TYR A 462 -27.22 18.53 5.94
CA TYR A 462 -26.36 18.48 4.75
C TYR A 462 -27.17 18.89 3.52
N ASN A 463 -26.78 18.45 2.31
CA ASN A 463 -27.24 18.95 1.01
C ASN A 463 -26.40 20.12 0.47
N PHE A 464 -25.08 20.00 0.54
CA PHE A 464 -24.15 20.88 -0.15
C PHE A 464 -24.09 20.57 -1.65
N GLU A 465 -23.74 21.57 -2.45
CA GLU A 465 -23.53 21.43 -3.89
C GLU A 465 -22.08 21.00 -4.18
N ILE A 466 -21.80 19.73 -3.90
CA ILE A 466 -20.52 19.08 -4.20
C ILE A 466 -20.50 18.72 -5.69
N LYS A 467 -19.66 19.41 -6.46
CA LYS A 467 -19.60 19.29 -7.92
C LYS A 467 -18.39 18.52 -8.43
N ALA A 468 -17.29 18.52 -7.69
CA ALA A 468 -16.03 17.88 -8.05
C ALA A 468 -15.53 16.93 -6.97
N LEU A 469 -15.07 15.74 -7.38
CA LEU A 469 -14.37 14.77 -6.55
C LEU A 469 -12.98 14.48 -7.15
N PHE A 470 -11.91 14.76 -6.43
CA PHE A 470 -10.53 14.49 -6.84
C PHE A 470 -9.89 13.47 -5.91
N SER A 471 -9.59 12.28 -6.43
CA SER A 471 -8.97 11.20 -5.67
C SER A 471 -7.49 11.07 -6.01
N ILE A 472 -6.63 11.08 -5.01
CA ILE A 472 -5.20 10.80 -5.09
C ILE A 472 -5.00 9.39 -4.55
N SER A 473 -4.47 8.46 -5.34
CA SER A 473 -4.26 7.06 -4.97
C SER A 473 -5.40 6.46 -4.12
N GLY A 474 -6.66 6.72 -4.48
CA GLY A 474 -7.80 6.38 -3.62
C GLY A 474 -8.00 4.88 -3.41
N THR A 475 -8.47 4.49 -2.23
CA THR A 475 -8.91 3.11 -1.97
C THR A 475 -10.28 2.84 -2.58
N ASN A 476 -10.69 1.56 -2.52
CA ASN A 476 -12.03 1.13 -2.86
C ASN A 476 -12.52 0.09 -1.85
N ASP A 477 -13.84 0.07 -1.61
CA ASP A 477 -14.55 -0.83 -0.68
C ASP A 477 -14.15 -0.79 0.79
N GLY A 478 -13.60 0.30 1.31
CA GLY A 478 -13.54 0.56 2.74
C GLY A 478 -14.92 0.64 3.41
N TYR A 479 -15.95 1.05 2.66
CA TYR A 479 -17.35 1.08 3.11
C TYR A 479 -18.35 0.61 2.04
N THR A 480 -19.01 -0.53 2.29
CA THR A 480 -20.09 -1.07 1.45
C THR A 480 -21.43 -1.14 2.21
N PRO A 481 -22.23 -0.05 2.21
CA PRO A 481 -23.53 -0.06 2.87
C PRO A 481 -24.45 -1.13 2.26
N LEU A 482 -25.17 -1.86 3.12
CA LEU A 482 -26.12 -2.91 2.74
C LEU A 482 -25.51 -4.09 1.95
N GLY A 483 -24.17 -4.27 2.00
CA GLY A 483 -23.47 -5.25 1.17
C GLY A 483 -23.37 -4.85 -0.31
N TYR A 484 -23.93 -3.70 -0.68
CA TYR A 484 -23.84 -3.15 -2.02
C TYR A 484 -22.67 -2.18 -2.12
N LYS A 485 -21.98 -2.25 -3.26
CA LYS A 485 -20.94 -1.29 -3.62
C LYS A 485 -21.58 0.11 -3.78
N LEU A 486 -20.89 1.12 -3.25
CA LEU A 486 -21.32 2.51 -3.29
C LEU A 486 -21.54 3.01 -4.73
N LYS A 487 -22.78 3.40 -5.06
CA LYS A 487 -23.14 4.02 -6.34
C LYS A 487 -23.17 5.55 -6.18
N SER A 488 -22.48 6.25 -7.07
CA SER A 488 -22.55 7.71 -7.21
C SER A 488 -23.14 8.03 -8.59
N HIS A 489 -23.81 9.17 -8.69
CA HIS A 489 -24.43 9.64 -9.93
C HIS A 489 -24.15 11.13 -10.12
N ASP A 490 -24.06 11.57 -11.38
CA ASP A 490 -24.14 12.98 -11.78
C ASP A 490 -23.15 13.93 -11.07
N VAL A 491 -21.89 13.52 -10.95
CA VAL A 491 -20.80 14.33 -10.39
C VAL A 491 -19.55 14.20 -11.25
N THR A 492 -18.76 15.27 -11.34
CA THR A 492 -17.45 15.19 -11.99
C THR A 492 -16.44 14.54 -11.06
N MET A 493 -15.75 13.49 -11.52
CA MET A 493 -14.84 12.72 -10.69
C MET A 493 -13.52 12.40 -11.41
N PHE A 494 -12.40 12.68 -10.76
CA PHE A 494 -11.07 12.37 -11.27
C PHE A 494 -10.26 11.53 -10.29
N GLY A 495 -9.48 10.57 -10.79
CA GLY A 495 -8.53 9.80 -10.00
C GLY A 495 -7.11 9.85 -10.56
N ILE A 496 -6.13 10.25 -9.76
CA ILE A 496 -4.71 10.12 -10.08
C ILE A 496 -4.07 9.02 -9.22
N HIS A 497 -3.22 8.18 -9.80
CA HIS A 497 -2.60 7.07 -9.06
C HIS A 497 -1.18 6.78 -9.59
N GLY A 498 -0.25 6.47 -8.68
CA GLY A 498 1.13 6.13 -9.02
C GLY A 498 1.30 4.65 -9.38
N ILE A 499 2.00 4.32 -10.46
CA ILE A 499 2.21 2.92 -10.85
C ILE A 499 3.11 2.16 -9.86
N TYR A 500 4.01 2.87 -9.17
CA TYR A 500 4.89 2.34 -8.13
C TYR A 500 4.31 2.52 -6.72
N ASP A 501 3.01 2.73 -6.60
CA ASP A 501 2.30 2.74 -5.32
C ASP A 501 2.43 1.37 -4.63
N ALA A 502 3.18 1.36 -3.52
CA ALA A 502 3.43 0.13 -2.76
C ALA A 502 2.46 -0.06 -1.58
N ASP A 503 1.62 0.93 -1.26
CA ASP A 503 0.55 0.79 -0.25
C ASP A 503 -0.71 0.18 -0.89
N LEU A 504 -1.00 0.54 -2.14
CA LEU A 504 -2.13 0.07 -2.93
C LEU A 504 -1.68 -0.54 -4.26
N LEU A 505 -1.37 -1.83 -4.24
CA LEU A 505 -0.85 -2.56 -5.41
C LEU A 505 -1.83 -2.66 -6.59
N SER A 506 -3.09 -2.28 -6.45
CA SER A 506 -4.12 -2.40 -7.50
C SER A 506 -4.67 -1.03 -7.91
N LEU A 507 -5.07 -0.90 -9.18
CA LEU A 507 -5.75 0.28 -9.73
C LEU A 507 -7.23 0.38 -9.29
N SER A 508 -7.52 0.00 -8.04
CA SER A 508 -8.87 -0.26 -7.52
C SER A 508 -9.81 0.94 -7.59
N PHE A 509 -9.30 2.19 -7.56
CA PHE A 509 -10.13 3.38 -7.73
C PHE A 509 -10.81 3.43 -9.11
N GLN A 510 -10.28 2.76 -10.13
CA GLN A 510 -10.93 2.70 -11.43
C GLN A 510 -12.31 2.06 -11.35
N GLY A 511 -12.47 1.01 -10.55
CA GLY A 511 -13.78 0.41 -10.29
C GLY A 511 -14.80 1.42 -9.76
N LYS A 512 -14.34 2.43 -9.01
CA LYS A 512 -15.20 3.51 -8.49
C LYS A 512 -15.62 4.48 -9.60
N LEU A 513 -14.68 4.93 -10.42
CA LEU A 513 -14.95 5.72 -11.63
C LEU A 513 -15.92 4.99 -12.55
N ARG A 514 -15.70 3.69 -12.79
CA ARG A 514 -16.60 2.90 -13.62
C ARG A 514 -18.00 2.80 -13.02
N SER A 515 -18.14 2.61 -11.71
CA SER A 515 -19.44 2.53 -11.03
C SER A 515 -20.25 3.84 -11.04
N LEU A 516 -19.61 5.00 -11.25
CA LEU A 516 -20.29 6.28 -11.43
C LEU A 516 -21.09 6.27 -12.74
N ARG A 517 -22.39 6.58 -12.65
CA ARG A 517 -23.31 6.64 -13.80
C ARG A 517 -23.80 8.08 -14.02
N PHE A 518 -24.00 8.45 -15.26
CA PHE A 518 -24.63 9.71 -15.63
C PHE A 518 -26.08 9.45 -16.03
N THR A 519 -27.00 10.24 -15.48
CA THR A 519 -28.42 10.13 -15.82
C THR A 519 -28.73 11.00 -17.05
N SER A 520 -29.63 10.52 -17.91
CA SER A 520 -29.99 11.20 -19.16
C SER A 520 -30.60 12.59 -18.94
N ASN A 521 -31.16 12.84 -17.75
CA ASN A 521 -31.84 14.08 -17.39
C ASN A 521 -30.94 15.06 -16.60
N SER A 522 -29.64 14.76 -16.45
CA SER A 522 -28.73 15.65 -15.75
C SER A 522 -28.56 16.96 -16.53
N SER A 523 -28.90 18.08 -15.89
CA SER A 523 -28.79 19.42 -16.47
C SER A 523 -27.34 19.88 -16.62
N ASN A 524 -26.45 19.36 -15.78
CA ASN A 524 -25.04 19.76 -15.75
C ASN A 524 -24.18 18.79 -16.58
N TYR A 525 -23.23 19.35 -17.33
CA TYR A 525 -22.17 18.57 -17.95
C TYR A 525 -21.26 18.00 -16.86
N ASN A 526 -21.11 16.68 -16.83
CA ASN A 526 -20.22 15.98 -15.92
C ASN A 526 -19.29 15.05 -16.69
N PHE A 527 -18.13 14.76 -16.11
CA PHE A 527 -17.23 13.76 -16.68
C PHE A 527 -16.49 12.99 -15.59
N LYS A 528 -15.97 11.84 -15.98
CA LYS A 528 -15.10 11.02 -15.15
C LYS A 528 -13.82 10.69 -15.89
N ALA A 529 -12.71 10.76 -15.19
CA ALA A 529 -11.41 10.53 -15.80
C ALA A 529 -10.40 9.97 -14.80
N SER A 530 -9.34 9.37 -15.28
CA SER A 530 -8.19 9.01 -14.45
C SER A 530 -6.86 9.23 -15.16
N LEU A 531 -5.81 9.31 -14.34
CA LEU A 531 -4.43 9.36 -14.79
C LEU A 531 -3.57 8.42 -13.93
N TYR A 532 -2.97 7.43 -14.58
CA TYR A 532 -1.91 6.62 -14.00
C TYR A 532 -0.55 7.17 -14.39
N VAL A 533 0.26 7.45 -13.40
CA VAL A 533 1.56 8.11 -13.55
C VAL A 533 2.65 7.08 -13.31
N ASN A 534 3.43 6.77 -14.34
CA ASN A 534 4.58 5.89 -14.18
C ASN A 534 5.61 6.55 -13.24
N GLN A 535 6.38 5.75 -12.50
CA GLN A 535 7.38 6.19 -11.53
C GLN A 535 6.87 7.00 -10.33
N ALA A 536 5.57 7.32 -10.25
CA ALA A 536 4.98 7.89 -9.04
C ALA A 536 4.66 6.78 -8.02
N ASN A 537 4.87 7.06 -6.74
CA ASN A 537 4.49 6.19 -5.60
C ASN A 537 3.21 6.69 -4.91
N HIS A 538 2.83 6.06 -3.79
CA HIS A 538 1.73 6.51 -2.95
C HIS A 538 2.07 7.83 -2.23
N GLY A 539 3.23 7.88 -1.58
CA GLY A 539 3.57 8.87 -0.57
C GLY A 539 3.78 10.29 -1.09
N GLN A 540 4.50 10.46 -2.20
CA GLN A 540 5.06 11.77 -2.57
C GLN A 540 4.03 12.84 -2.98
N PHE A 541 2.76 12.47 -3.21
CA PHE A 541 1.68 13.45 -3.33
C PHE A 541 1.47 14.28 -2.05
N ASN A 542 1.90 13.75 -0.90
CA ASN A 542 1.93 14.42 0.38
C ASN A 542 3.39 14.79 0.71
N THR A 543 3.68 16.06 1.04
CA THR A 543 5.06 16.50 1.31
C THR A 543 5.71 15.81 2.50
N ASN A 544 4.92 15.20 3.41
CA ASN A 544 5.42 14.61 4.64
C ASN A 544 5.66 13.10 4.55
N TRP A 545 5.02 12.39 3.61
CA TRP A 545 5.07 10.92 3.56
C TRP A 545 6.30 10.38 2.82
N GLY A 546 6.79 11.11 1.81
CA GLY A 546 8.05 10.81 1.13
C GLY A 546 8.02 9.57 0.21
N ARG A 547 9.20 8.97 0.01
CA ARG A 547 9.46 7.89 -0.99
C ARG A 547 9.05 6.49 -0.53
N TYR A 548 8.78 6.31 0.76
CA TYR A 548 8.63 5.00 1.35
C TYR A 548 7.19 4.78 1.82
N ASP A 549 6.41 4.01 1.04
CA ASP A 549 4.97 3.87 1.26
C ASP A 549 4.60 2.88 2.39
N LEU A 550 5.54 2.09 2.90
CA LEU A 550 5.28 1.08 3.93
C LEU A 550 5.77 1.53 5.31
N SER A 551 5.50 0.70 6.32
CA SER A 551 6.00 0.94 7.69
C SER A 551 7.53 0.76 7.79
N PRO A 552 8.21 1.43 8.73
CA PRO A 552 9.60 1.16 9.05
C PRO A 552 9.87 -0.35 9.24
N GLY A 553 10.96 -0.85 8.64
CA GLY A 553 11.28 -2.27 8.59
C GLY A 553 10.79 -2.97 7.31
N LYS A 554 9.63 -2.58 6.77
CA LYS A 554 9.13 -3.04 5.45
C LYS A 554 9.67 -2.19 4.30
N ASN A 555 9.98 -0.93 4.56
CA ASN A 555 10.51 0.02 3.57
C ASN A 555 11.83 -0.40 2.92
N GLN A 556 12.60 -1.26 3.58
CA GLN A 556 13.87 -1.74 3.09
C GLN A 556 13.72 -2.79 1.98
N PHE A 557 12.50 -3.31 1.77
CA PHE A 557 12.18 -4.29 0.72
C PHE A 557 11.65 -3.66 -0.56
N ILE A 558 11.15 -2.42 -0.51
CA ILE A 558 10.60 -1.73 -1.68
C ILE A 558 11.70 -1.12 -2.53
N ASN A 559 11.53 -1.20 -3.84
CA ASN A 559 12.41 -0.66 -4.85
C ASN A 559 12.03 0.80 -5.13
N VAL A 560 12.68 1.73 -4.45
CA VAL A 560 12.42 3.16 -4.58
C VAL A 560 13.24 3.82 -5.68
N ARG A 561 14.24 3.11 -6.24
CA ARG A 561 15.13 3.66 -7.27
C ARG A 561 14.40 4.15 -8.54
N PRO A 562 13.34 3.51 -9.04
CA PRO A 562 12.61 3.97 -10.22
C PRO A 562 11.79 5.24 -10.00
N LEU A 563 11.57 5.64 -8.75
CA LEU A 563 10.64 6.71 -8.40
C LEU A 563 11.08 8.05 -8.97
N MET A 564 10.12 8.80 -9.51
CA MET A 564 10.32 10.19 -9.92
C MET A 564 10.54 11.09 -8.71
N LYS A 565 11.05 12.30 -8.95
CA LYS A 565 11.25 13.27 -7.87
C LYS A 565 9.91 13.74 -7.29
N ILE A 566 9.92 14.08 -6.02
CA ILE A 566 8.72 14.55 -5.30
C ILE A 566 8.13 15.80 -5.96
N GLU A 567 8.96 16.72 -6.44
CA GLU A 567 8.50 17.96 -7.08
C GLU A 567 7.77 17.68 -8.39
N GLU A 568 8.22 16.68 -9.15
CA GLU A 568 7.59 16.27 -10.42
C GLU A 568 6.23 15.62 -10.15
N GLN A 569 6.15 14.71 -9.18
CA GLN A 569 4.89 14.06 -8.80
C GLN A 569 3.86 15.07 -8.27
N GLN A 570 4.30 16.01 -7.45
CA GLN A 570 3.47 17.10 -6.93
C GLN A 570 3.06 18.08 -8.03
N HIS A 571 3.93 18.33 -9.01
CA HIS A 571 3.60 19.16 -10.17
C HIS A 571 2.47 18.56 -11.01
N ILE A 572 2.50 17.25 -11.26
CA ILE A 572 1.41 16.54 -11.94
C ILE A 572 0.11 16.67 -11.13
N CYS A 573 0.18 16.52 -9.80
CA CYS A 573 -0.99 16.69 -8.93
C CYS A 573 -1.56 18.12 -9.02
N LYS A 574 -0.71 19.16 -8.90
CA LYS A 574 -1.10 20.57 -9.06
C LYS A 574 -1.80 20.83 -10.39
N MET A 575 -1.21 20.38 -11.50
CA MET A 575 -1.73 20.53 -12.85
C MET A 575 -3.18 20.07 -12.96
N TYR A 576 -3.42 18.80 -12.60
CA TYR A 576 -4.75 18.21 -12.72
C TYR A 576 -5.72 18.76 -11.66
N MET A 577 -5.25 19.05 -10.45
CA MET A 577 -6.09 19.61 -9.38
C MET A 577 -6.64 20.98 -9.78
N ALA A 578 -5.75 21.89 -10.18
CA ALA A 578 -6.13 23.23 -10.60
C ALA A 578 -7.02 23.18 -11.84
N ALA A 579 -6.68 22.37 -12.84
CA ALA A 579 -7.50 22.19 -14.04
C ALA A 579 -8.92 21.74 -13.68
N LEU A 580 -9.07 20.70 -12.86
CA LEU A 580 -10.39 20.17 -12.48
C LEU A 580 -11.22 21.22 -11.74
N MET A 581 -10.63 21.88 -10.73
CA MET A 581 -11.35 22.86 -9.91
C MET A 581 -11.75 24.10 -10.74
N ASN A 582 -10.89 24.54 -11.67
CA ASN A 582 -11.23 25.65 -12.57
C ASN A 582 -12.35 25.27 -13.56
N ILE A 583 -12.36 24.05 -14.11
CA ILE A 583 -13.45 23.57 -14.96
C ILE A 583 -14.78 23.58 -14.18
N VAL A 584 -14.80 22.90 -13.03
CA VAL A 584 -16.05 22.54 -12.37
C VAL A 584 -16.61 23.66 -11.50
N LEU A 585 -15.73 24.42 -10.83
CA LEU A 585 -16.15 25.44 -9.85
C LEU A 585 -16.08 26.87 -10.40
N LYS A 586 -15.39 27.08 -11.53
CA LYS A 586 -15.26 28.40 -12.20
C LYS A 586 -15.69 28.40 -13.67
N ASN A 587 -16.20 27.28 -14.17
CA ASN A 587 -16.66 27.12 -15.56
C ASN A 587 -15.59 27.43 -16.62
N GLN A 588 -14.31 27.21 -16.31
CA GLN A 588 -13.19 27.39 -17.23
C GLN A 588 -12.97 26.12 -18.05
N THR A 589 -13.89 25.87 -18.99
CA THR A 589 -13.98 24.61 -19.77
C THR A 589 -12.79 24.35 -20.67
N GLN A 590 -11.94 25.35 -20.96
CA GLN A 590 -10.75 25.19 -21.80
C GLN A 590 -9.74 24.17 -21.24
N TYR A 591 -9.75 23.90 -19.94
CA TYR A 591 -8.85 22.90 -19.34
C TYR A 591 -9.36 21.46 -19.50
N ARG A 592 -10.60 21.25 -19.96
CA ARG A 592 -11.20 19.91 -20.11
C ARG A 592 -10.35 19.00 -21.00
N ILE A 593 -9.69 19.57 -22.00
CA ILE A 593 -8.86 18.83 -22.94
C ILE A 593 -7.72 18.04 -22.29
N LEU A 594 -7.23 18.50 -21.12
CA LEU A 594 -6.20 17.79 -20.35
C LEU A 594 -6.70 16.44 -19.81
N PHE A 595 -8.01 16.31 -19.59
CA PHE A 595 -8.65 15.08 -19.10
C PHE A 595 -9.10 14.18 -20.24
N GLU A 596 -9.53 14.76 -21.37
CA GLU A 596 -9.85 14.02 -22.59
C GLU A 596 -8.60 13.32 -23.14
N ASP A 597 -7.46 14.03 -23.13
CA ASP A 597 -6.17 13.49 -23.54
C ASP A 597 -5.01 14.20 -22.82
N TYR A 598 -4.24 13.44 -22.03
CA TYR A 598 -3.07 13.96 -21.31
C TYR A 598 -2.02 14.56 -22.24
N ARG A 599 -1.97 14.13 -23.51
CA ARG A 599 -1.00 14.58 -24.52
C ARG A 599 -1.09 16.08 -24.76
N SER A 600 -2.28 16.66 -24.60
CA SER A 600 -2.52 18.11 -24.70
C SER A 600 -1.73 18.92 -23.65
N GLY A 601 -1.34 18.29 -22.54
CA GLY A 601 -0.57 18.90 -21.44
C GLY A 601 0.92 18.57 -21.43
N LEU A 602 1.44 17.79 -22.38
CA LEU A 602 2.84 17.28 -22.36
C LEU A 602 3.91 18.37 -22.29
N ARG A 603 3.61 19.58 -22.75
CA ARG A 603 4.50 20.74 -22.62
C ARG A 603 4.79 21.11 -21.15
N TYR A 604 3.84 20.84 -20.26
CA TYR A 604 3.90 21.23 -18.85
C TYR A 604 4.04 20.03 -17.90
N LEU A 605 3.82 18.80 -18.39
CA LEU A 605 3.95 17.58 -17.60
C LEU A 605 5.41 17.08 -17.59
N PRO A 606 5.87 16.49 -16.48
CA PRO A 606 7.17 15.80 -16.43
C PRO A 606 7.25 14.66 -17.46
N HIS A 607 8.46 14.38 -17.92
CA HIS A 607 8.70 13.31 -18.90
C HIS A 607 8.60 11.93 -18.24
N THR A 608 7.45 11.28 -18.40
CA THR A 608 7.24 9.87 -18.03
C THR A 608 6.09 9.28 -18.87
N ASN A 609 5.78 8.00 -18.64
CA ASN A 609 4.63 7.36 -19.26
C ASN A 609 3.35 7.66 -18.46
N TYR A 610 2.29 7.99 -19.18
CA TYR A 610 0.97 8.25 -18.61
C TYR A 610 -0.06 7.35 -19.28
N ILE A 611 -1.03 6.91 -18.48
CA ILE A 611 -2.23 6.23 -18.99
C ILE A 611 -3.43 6.99 -18.49
N SER A 612 -4.26 7.49 -19.39
CA SER A 612 -5.48 8.22 -19.04
C SER A 612 -6.73 7.51 -19.50
N THR A 613 -7.79 7.67 -18.73
CA THR A 613 -9.15 7.29 -19.13
C THR A 613 -10.08 8.50 -19.03
N PHE A 614 -11.08 8.56 -19.90
CA PHE A 614 -12.07 9.63 -19.96
C PHE A 614 -13.44 9.11 -20.40
N GLN A 615 -14.50 9.63 -19.80
CA GLN A 615 -15.90 9.42 -20.17
C GLN A 615 -16.73 10.63 -19.72
N ASP A 616 -17.66 11.13 -20.54
CA ASP A 616 -18.53 12.25 -20.19
C ASP A 616 -20.03 11.93 -20.17
N SER A 617 -20.83 12.86 -19.65
CA SER A 617 -22.27 12.70 -19.45
C SER A 617 -23.12 12.93 -20.69
N LYS A 618 -22.52 13.31 -21.83
CA LYS A 618 -23.22 13.55 -23.10
C LYS A 618 -23.00 12.43 -24.11
N GLU A 619 -22.14 11.48 -23.80
CA GLU A 619 -21.88 10.31 -24.63
C GLU A 619 -23.07 9.36 -24.77
N ILE A 620 -23.25 8.81 -25.97
CA ILE A 620 -24.21 7.74 -26.29
C ILE A 620 -23.48 6.40 -26.20
N ILE A 621 -23.97 5.49 -25.35
CA ILE A 621 -23.40 4.15 -25.20
C ILE A 621 -23.86 3.26 -26.35
N ILE A 622 -22.91 2.75 -27.13
CA ILE A 622 -23.14 1.81 -28.24
C ILE A 622 -23.12 0.37 -27.73
N ALA A 623 -22.11 0.03 -26.93
CA ALA A 623 -21.96 -1.27 -26.29
C ALA A 623 -21.25 -1.10 -24.95
N ASP A 624 -21.91 -1.51 -23.85
CA ASP A 624 -21.32 -1.64 -22.51
C ASP A 624 -20.92 -3.08 -22.18
N PHE A 625 -21.27 -4.01 -23.07
CA PHE A 625 -21.00 -5.45 -22.95
C PHE A 625 -21.66 -6.12 -21.73
N GLU A 626 -22.67 -5.49 -21.12
CA GLU A 626 -23.43 -6.06 -20.00
C GLU A 626 -24.62 -6.94 -20.48
N ASN A 627 -24.87 -7.01 -21.80
CA ASN A 627 -25.92 -7.85 -22.39
C ASN A 627 -25.60 -9.36 -22.29
N TYR A 628 -26.62 -10.16 -21.94
CA TYR A 628 -26.53 -11.63 -22.02
C TYR A 628 -26.53 -12.15 -23.47
N ASP A 629 -27.26 -11.47 -24.36
CA ASP A 629 -27.19 -11.75 -25.80
C ASP A 629 -25.99 -11.02 -26.39
N VAL A 630 -24.93 -11.79 -26.66
CA VAL A 630 -23.66 -11.29 -27.20
C VAL A 630 -23.73 -10.90 -28.68
N THR A 631 -24.88 -11.09 -29.34
CA THR A 631 -25.11 -10.74 -30.75
C THR A 631 -25.69 -9.33 -30.94
N ILE A 632 -25.94 -8.61 -29.84
CA ILE A 632 -26.50 -7.25 -29.83
C ILE A 632 -25.69 -6.31 -28.93
N GLY A 633 -25.63 -5.03 -29.30
CA GLY A 633 -25.06 -3.97 -28.47
C GLY A 633 -26.10 -3.36 -27.51
N THR A 634 -25.69 -2.35 -26.75
CA THR A 634 -26.53 -1.62 -25.79
C THR A 634 -27.50 -0.68 -26.53
N ILE A 635 -27.03 -0.08 -27.62
CA ILE A 635 -27.90 0.76 -28.45
C ILE A 635 -28.90 -0.10 -29.21
N ALA A 636 -30.17 0.29 -29.18
CA ALA A 636 -31.26 -0.47 -29.76
C ALA A 636 -31.07 -0.68 -31.28
N GLY A 637 -31.33 -1.90 -31.75
CA GLY A 637 -31.20 -2.27 -33.17
C GLY A 637 -29.76 -2.54 -33.62
N SER A 638 -28.76 -2.47 -32.73
CA SER A 638 -27.39 -2.87 -33.07
C SER A 638 -27.25 -4.39 -33.22
N LYS A 639 -26.42 -4.82 -34.16
CA LYS A 639 -26.08 -6.23 -34.41
C LYS A 639 -24.58 -6.44 -34.40
N ILE A 640 -24.16 -7.49 -33.73
CA ILE A 640 -22.76 -7.87 -33.57
C ILE A 640 -22.46 -9.10 -34.42
N LYS A 641 -21.32 -9.06 -35.12
CA LYS A 641 -20.81 -10.19 -35.90
C LYS A 641 -19.35 -10.44 -35.57
N ALA A 642 -19.03 -11.65 -35.12
CA ALA A 642 -17.67 -12.14 -34.91
C ALA A 642 -17.27 -13.09 -36.04
N THR A 643 -16.02 -13.02 -36.50
CA THR A 643 -15.47 -13.93 -37.52
C THR A 643 -14.01 -14.22 -37.19
N ASN A 644 -13.59 -15.49 -37.31
CA ASN A 644 -12.21 -15.93 -37.06
C ASN A 644 -11.64 -15.58 -35.67
N LEU A 645 -12.48 -15.51 -34.64
CA LEU A 645 -12.07 -15.27 -33.26
C LEU A 645 -12.10 -16.58 -32.47
N LEU A 646 -10.99 -16.92 -31.82
CA LEU A 646 -10.90 -18.04 -30.88
C LEU A 646 -11.65 -17.73 -29.58
N LEU A 647 -11.46 -16.51 -29.07
CA LEU A 647 -12.12 -16.02 -27.87
C LEU A 647 -12.76 -14.67 -28.18
N TRP A 648 -14.07 -14.57 -27.94
CA TRP A 648 -14.79 -13.31 -27.94
C TRP A 648 -15.97 -13.40 -26.98
N GLY A 649 -16.22 -12.31 -26.26
CA GLY A 649 -17.33 -12.23 -25.31
C GLY A 649 -17.05 -11.28 -24.16
N SER A 650 -18.05 -11.08 -23.32
CA SER A 650 -17.95 -10.24 -22.14
C SER A 650 -17.25 -10.97 -21.00
N VAL A 651 -16.23 -10.36 -20.42
CA VAL A 651 -15.57 -10.81 -19.19
C VAL A 651 -15.75 -9.72 -18.15
N TYR A 652 -16.06 -10.10 -16.91
CA TYR A 652 -16.13 -9.15 -15.82
C TYR A 652 -14.74 -8.96 -15.20
N VAL A 653 -14.17 -7.77 -15.33
CA VAL A 653 -12.84 -7.47 -14.78
C VAL A 653 -12.98 -6.78 -13.43
N GLU A 654 -12.72 -7.51 -12.34
CA GLU A 654 -13.00 -7.05 -10.96
C GLU A 654 -12.36 -5.69 -10.62
N VAL A 655 -11.11 -5.46 -11.04
CA VAL A 655 -10.39 -4.19 -10.78
C VAL A 655 -11.11 -2.99 -11.40
N TYR A 656 -11.71 -3.19 -12.58
CA TYR A 656 -12.48 -2.17 -13.31
C TYR A 656 -13.97 -2.18 -12.98
N ARG A 657 -14.49 -3.23 -12.35
CA ARG A 657 -15.93 -3.41 -12.05
C ARG A 657 -16.82 -3.19 -13.28
N SER A 658 -16.36 -3.70 -14.40
CA SER A 658 -17.01 -3.53 -15.69
C SER A 658 -16.99 -4.86 -16.43
N ALA A 659 -18.07 -5.14 -17.14
CA ALA A 659 -17.99 -6.06 -18.25
C ALA A 659 -17.12 -5.42 -19.34
N MET A 660 -16.17 -6.18 -19.87
CA MET A 660 -15.29 -5.77 -20.95
C MET A 660 -15.30 -6.85 -22.03
N LEU A 661 -15.24 -6.44 -23.27
CA LEU A 661 -15.08 -7.35 -24.39
C LEU A 661 -13.64 -7.87 -24.42
N ILE A 662 -13.46 -9.18 -24.35
CA ILE A 662 -12.17 -9.82 -24.68
C ILE A 662 -12.18 -10.22 -26.15
N LEU A 663 -11.06 -10.00 -26.85
CA LEU A 663 -10.88 -10.44 -28.23
C LEU A 663 -9.55 -11.19 -28.39
N GLN A 664 -9.61 -12.38 -29.01
CA GLN A 664 -8.45 -13.15 -29.44
C GLN A 664 -8.74 -13.81 -30.80
N PRO A 665 -7.94 -13.54 -31.86
CA PRO A 665 -8.11 -14.20 -33.15
C PRO A 665 -7.68 -15.67 -33.11
N MET A 666 -8.22 -16.46 -34.05
CA MET A 666 -7.72 -17.81 -34.32
C MET A 666 -6.32 -17.75 -34.94
N LYS A 667 -5.54 -18.81 -34.72
CA LYS A 667 -4.19 -18.90 -35.28
C LYS A 667 -4.20 -18.77 -36.81
N ASP A 668 -3.29 -17.95 -37.34
CA ASP A 668 -3.05 -17.69 -38.76
C ASP A 668 -4.26 -17.12 -39.53
N LEU A 669 -5.26 -16.56 -38.83
CA LEU A 669 -6.46 -15.95 -39.42
C LEU A 669 -6.66 -14.51 -38.94
N ILE A 670 -7.26 -13.69 -39.80
CA ILE A 670 -7.65 -12.32 -39.45
C ILE A 670 -8.96 -12.37 -38.67
N GLY A 671 -8.89 -12.04 -37.38
CA GLY A 671 -10.06 -11.94 -36.49
C GLY A 671 -10.82 -10.63 -36.73
N LYS A 672 -12.15 -10.71 -36.73
CA LYS A 672 -13.03 -9.55 -36.92
C LYS A 672 -14.17 -9.53 -35.90
N TYR A 673 -14.41 -8.37 -35.31
CA TYR A 673 -15.55 -8.10 -34.44
C TYR A 673 -16.24 -6.82 -34.90
N ALA A 674 -17.42 -6.94 -35.50
CA ALA A 674 -18.17 -5.83 -36.08
C ALA A 674 -19.44 -5.53 -35.27
N ILE A 675 -19.72 -4.25 -35.05
CA ILE A 675 -20.98 -3.73 -34.51
C ILE A 675 -21.62 -2.86 -35.58
N ASN A 676 -22.77 -3.28 -36.09
CA ASN A 676 -23.55 -2.55 -37.10
C ASN A 676 -24.78 -1.93 -36.43
N LEU A 677 -25.06 -0.67 -36.73
CA LEU A 677 -26.23 0.03 -36.22
C LEU A 677 -27.36 0.00 -37.24
N GLN A 678 -28.56 -0.39 -36.82
CA GLN A 678 -29.75 -0.25 -37.65
C GLN A 678 -30.09 1.22 -37.91
N ASN A 679 -29.92 2.08 -36.89
CA ASN A 679 -30.12 3.52 -36.98
C ASN A 679 -28.77 4.22 -36.77
N PRO A 680 -28.21 4.85 -37.82
CA PRO A 680 -26.98 5.62 -37.71
C PRO A 680 -27.09 6.76 -36.67
N VAL A 681 -25.97 7.11 -36.06
CA VAL A 681 -25.90 8.06 -34.95
C VAL A 681 -24.98 9.22 -35.31
N ASN A 682 -25.43 10.44 -35.05
CA ASN A 682 -24.60 11.63 -35.21
C ASN A 682 -23.72 11.85 -33.96
N GLY A 683 -22.51 12.35 -34.14
CA GLY A 683 -21.58 12.64 -33.05
C GLY A 683 -20.24 13.16 -33.54
N SER A 684 -19.42 13.60 -32.61
CA SER A 684 -18.11 14.19 -32.88
C SER A 684 -16.98 13.15 -32.96
N SER A 685 -17.06 12.08 -32.17
CA SER A 685 -16.05 11.02 -32.14
C SER A 685 -16.58 9.70 -31.59
N VAL A 686 -15.96 8.59 -31.98
CA VAL A 686 -16.11 7.29 -31.32
C VAL A 686 -15.00 7.11 -30.31
N ARG A 687 -15.36 6.74 -29.07
CA ARG A 687 -14.42 6.50 -27.98
C ARG A 687 -14.65 5.12 -27.37
N PHE A 688 -13.57 4.52 -26.88
CA PHE A 688 -13.59 3.34 -26.04
C PHE A 688 -12.30 3.26 -25.24
N MET A 689 -12.28 2.47 -24.16
CA MET A 689 -11.04 2.19 -23.44
C MET A 689 -10.50 0.84 -23.89
N ILE A 690 -9.19 0.75 -24.08
CA ILE A 690 -8.54 -0.47 -24.53
C ILE A 690 -7.31 -0.78 -23.68
N GLY A 691 -7.14 -2.04 -23.33
CA GLY A 691 -5.93 -2.60 -22.76
C GLY A 691 -5.52 -3.89 -23.47
N ARG A 692 -4.31 -4.36 -23.19
CA ARG A 692 -3.80 -5.64 -23.68
C ARG A 692 -3.31 -6.51 -22.54
N THR A 693 -3.37 -7.83 -22.73
CA THR A 693 -2.76 -8.75 -21.76
C THR A 693 -1.22 -8.72 -21.88
N PRO A 694 -0.49 -9.13 -20.83
CA PRO A 694 0.97 -9.02 -20.78
C PRO A 694 1.75 -9.79 -21.86
N GLU A 695 1.12 -10.71 -22.58
CA GLU A 695 1.78 -11.70 -23.45
C GLU A 695 1.94 -11.25 -24.92
N GLY A 696 1.33 -10.13 -25.33
CA GLY A 696 1.34 -9.63 -26.71
C GLY A 696 2.39 -8.55 -26.99
N LEU A 697 3.13 -8.68 -28.11
CA LEU A 697 4.27 -7.81 -28.47
C LEU A 697 4.01 -6.81 -29.62
N VAL A 698 2.89 -6.88 -30.37
CA VAL A 698 2.70 -6.07 -31.60
C VAL A 698 1.34 -5.33 -31.65
N ASP A 699 1.37 -4.08 -32.13
CA ASP A 699 0.23 -3.13 -32.26
C ASP A 699 -0.66 -3.41 -33.49
N ASN A 700 -1.10 -4.66 -33.70
CA ASN A 700 -1.85 -5.06 -34.89
C ASN A 700 -3.38 -5.03 -34.71
N LEU A 701 -3.91 -4.02 -34.02
CA LEU A 701 -5.35 -3.74 -33.99
C LEU A 701 -5.67 -2.59 -34.95
N THR A 702 -6.54 -2.86 -35.91
CA THR A 702 -7.12 -1.83 -36.78
C THR A 702 -8.60 -1.66 -36.45
N VAL A 703 -9.06 -0.42 -36.39
CA VAL A 703 -10.47 -0.06 -36.22
C VAL A 703 -10.97 0.55 -37.52
N LEU A 704 -12.02 -0.04 -38.08
CA LEU A 704 -12.76 0.51 -39.19
C LEU A 704 -14.02 1.19 -38.67
N LEU A 705 -14.26 2.44 -39.07
CA LEU A 705 -15.49 3.17 -38.76
C LEU A 705 -16.33 3.29 -40.03
N TRP A 706 -17.55 2.76 -40.00
CA TRP A 706 -18.48 2.76 -41.12
C TRP A 706 -19.48 3.91 -41.00
N TYR A 707 -19.81 4.52 -42.13
CA TYR A 707 -20.71 5.66 -42.19
C TYR A 707 -21.97 5.38 -43.01
N GLU A 708 -23.03 6.15 -42.76
CA GLU A 708 -24.32 6.00 -43.44
C GLU A 708 -24.23 6.20 -44.97
N ASN A 709 -23.33 7.06 -45.41
CA ASN A 709 -23.06 7.32 -46.84
C ASN A 709 -22.29 6.17 -47.54
N GLY A 710 -21.98 5.07 -46.84
CA GLY A 710 -21.26 3.92 -47.37
C GLY A 710 -19.73 4.05 -47.38
N THR A 711 -19.16 5.15 -46.89
CA THR A 711 -17.70 5.30 -46.73
C THR A 711 -17.23 4.69 -45.41
N PHE A 712 -15.91 4.52 -45.26
CA PHE A 712 -15.31 4.12 -43.99
C PHE A 712 -13.96 4.81 -43.77
N ASP A 713 -13.61 5.02 -42.50
CA ASP A 713 -12.26 5.41 -42.07
C ASP A 713 -11.54 4.21 -41.44
N SER A 714 -10.22 4.18 -41.54
CA SER A 714 -9.37 3.10 -41.00
C SER A 714 -8.29 3.69 -40.09
N HIS A 715 -8.21 3.17 -38.87
CA HIS A 715 -7.28 3.64 -37.84
C HIS A 715 -6.46 2.48 -37.26
N ALA A 716 -5.14 2.60 -37.30
CA ALA A 716 -4.26 1.74 -36.50
C ALA A 716 -4.30 2.18 -35.04
N VAL A 717 -4.40 1.23 -34.11
CA VAL A 717 -4.48 1.53 -32.67
C VAL A 717 -3.20 1.11 -31.99
N HIS A 718 -2.44 2.10 -31.50
CA HIS A 718 -1.30 1.86 -30.63
C HIS A 718 -1.78 1.60 -29.20
N VAL A 719 -1.74 0.33 -28.78
CA VAL A 719 -2.15 -0.08 -27.43
C VAL A 719 -0.91 -0.17 -26.56
N LEU A 720 -0.83 0.67 -25.52
CA LEU A 720 0.31 0.68 -24.62
C LEU A 720 0.54 -0.72 -24.01
N PRO A 721 1.81 -1.14 -23.84
CA PRO A 721 2.14 -2.36 -23.13
C PRO A 721 1.51 -2.39 -21.75
N ALA A 722 1.18 -3.60 -21.29
CA ALA A 722 0.92 -3.83 -19.87
C ALA A 722 2.08 -3.24 -19.09
N LEU A 723 1.80 -2.31 -18.18
CA LEU A 723 2.85 -1.63 -17.44
C LEU A 723 3.49 -2.64 -16.52
N SER A 724 4.80 -2.84 -16.67
CA SER A 724 5.58 -3.59 -15.73
C SER A 724 5.94 -2.72 -14.52
N LYS A 725 5.78 -3.28 -13.33
CA LYS A 725 6.24 -2.67 -12.09
C LYS A 725 7.08 -3.65 -11.31
N ASN A 726 8.20 -3.15 -10.81
CA ASN A 726 9.08 -3.86 -9.89
C ASN A 726 9.03 -3.15 -8.55
N ILE A 727 7.93 -3.36 -7.82
CA ILE A 727 7.68 -2.67 -6.54
C ILE A 727 8.68 -3.14 -5.48
N TYR A 728 9.04 -4.43 -5.46
CA TYR A 728 10.00 -4.98 -4.50
C TYR A 728 11.35 -5.24 -5.15
N LYS A 729 12.41 -5.19 -4.34
CA LYS A 729 13.78 -5.37 -4.82
C LYS A 729 14.14 -6.84 -5.17
N LEU A 730 13.35 -7.82 -4.70
CA LEU A 730 13.61 -9.26 -4.94
C LEU A 730 12.45 -9.98 -5.65
N SER A 731 11.33 -9.31 -5.88
CA SER A 731 10.18 -9.93 -6.54
C SER A 731 10.35 -10.02 -8.06
N ALA A 732 9.63 -10.96 -8.67
CA ALA A 732 9.41 -10.94 -10.10
C ALA A 732 8.68 -9.66 -10.53
N THR A 733 8.86 -9.28 -11.78
CA THR A 733 8.14 -8.17 -12.40
C THR A 733 6.65 -8.48 -12.45
N GLU A 734 5.85 -7.62 -11.83
CA GLU A 734 4.41 -7.66 -11.93
C GLU A 734 3.95 -6.85 -13.14
N TYR A 735 2.91 -7.33 -13.82
CA TYR A 735 2.27 -6.60 -14.90
C TYR A 735 0.91 -6.09 -14.44
N VAL A 736 0.65 -4.82 -14.70
CA VAL A 736 -0.64 -4.20 -14.48
C VAL A 736 -1.33 -4.04 -15.83
N THR A 737 -2.44 -4.75 -16.00
CA THR A 737 -3.34 -4.54 -17.13
C THR A 737 -4.03 -3.18 -16.97
N ALA A 738 -3.45 -2.15 -17.57
CA ALA A 738 -4.01 -0.81 -17.64
C ALA A 738 -4.82 -0.65 -18.94
N VAL A 739 -5.91 0.11 -18.89
CA VAL A 739 -6.67 0.51 -20.09
C VAL A 739 -6.49 2.00 -20.34
N GLN A 740 -6.41 2.38 -21.61
CA GLN A 740 -6.28 3.77 -22.06
C GLN A 740 -7.51 4.16 -22.89
N THR A 741 -7.95 5.41 -22.82
CA THR A 741 -8.94 5.92 -23.78
C THR A 741 -8.30 6.08 -25.16
N VAL A 742 -9.00 5.61 -26.18
CA VAL A 742 -8.75 5.92 -27.59
C VAL A 742 -9.97 6.63 -28.17
N SER A 743 -9.72 7.59 -29.06
CA SER A 743 -10.75 8.47 -29.62
C SER A 743 -10.48 8.70 -31.09
N PHE A 744 -11.49 8.47 -31.93
CA PHE A 744 -11.42 8.69 -33.37
C PHE A 744 -12.48 9.72 -33.78
N PRO A 745 -12.10 10.82 -34.46
CA PRO A 745 -13.08 11.80 -34.93
C PRO A 745 -13.98 11.17 -36.01
N LEU A 746 -15.26 11.53 -35.98
CA LEU A 746 -16.22 11.11 -37.01
C LEU A 746 -16.25 12.14 -38.14
N THR A 747 -16.17 11.66 -39.39
CA THR A 747 -16.24 12.51 -40.59
C THR A 747 -17.65 12.59 -41.19
N SER A 748 -18.56 11.70 -40.75
CA SER A 748 -19.94 11.58 -41.22
C SER A 748 -20.81 10.88 -40.16
N VAL A 749 -22.10 10.65 -40.47
CA VAL A 749 -23.04 9.95 -39.58
C VAL A 749 -22.61 8.50 -39.39
N PHE A 750 -22.36 8.11 -38.14
CA PHE A 750 -21.78 6.82 -37.78
C PHE A 750 -22.79 5.67 -37.91
N ALA A 751 -22.44 4.64 -38.69
CA ALA A 751 -23.29 3.47 -38.95
C ALA A 751 -22.77 2.18 -38.30
N GLY A 752 -21.51 2.14 -37.85
CA GLY A 752 -20.96 0.96 -37.18
C GLY A 752 -19.44 0.98 -37.12
N LEU A 753 -18.86 -0.02 -36.46
CA LEU A 753 -17.41 -0.21 -36.40
C LEU A 753 -17.02 -1.67 -36.56
N GLU A 754 -15.79 -1.94 -36.99
CA GLU A 754 -15.18 -3.26 -37.04
C GLU A 754 -13.78 -3.23 -36.43
N PHE A 755 -13.52 -4.05 -35.41
CA PHE A 755 -12.18 -4.37 -34.94
C PHE A 755 -11.59 -5.47 -35.81
N VAL A 756 -10.41 -5.23 -36.37
CA VAL A 756 -9.66 -6.17 -37.21
C VAL A 756 -8.33 -6.48 -36.52
N ILE A 757 -8.09 -7.76 -36.22
CA ILE A 757 -6.94 -8.22 -35.46
C ILE A 757 -6.14 -9.21 -36.30
N ASN A 758 -4.86 -8.90 -36.53
CA ASN A 758 -3.96 -9.72 -37.36
C ASN A 758 -2.91 -10.50 -36.55
N ASP A 759 -2.86 -10.37 -35.22
CA ASP A 759 -1.87 -11.04 -34.36
C ASP A 759 -2.52 -12.13 -33.49
N THR A 760 -2.05 -13.37 -33.64
CA THR A 760 -2.56 -14.57 -32.96
C THR A 760 -2.22 -14.63 -31.48
N ASN A 761 -1.23 -13.85 -31.03
CA ASN A 761 -0.71 -13.88 -29.67
C ASN A 761 -1.20 -12.71 -28.80
N ALA A 762 -2.01 -11.80 -29.35
CA ALA A 762 -2.54 -10.66 -28.63
C ALA A 762 -3.97 -10.92 -28.14
N GLN A 763 -4.22 -10.64 -26.86
CA GLN A 763 -5.57 -10.50 -26.32
C GLN A 763 -5.84 -9.04 -25.98
N PHE A 764 -6.95 -8.52 -26.48
CA PHE A 764 -7.40 -7.16 -26.22
C PHE A 764 -8.58 -7.17 -25.26
N LEU A 765 -8.59 -6.21 -24.33
CA LEU A 765 -9.72 -5.91 -23.46
C LEU A 765 -10.26 -4.55 -23.86
N ILE A 766 -11.52 -4.50 -24.27
CA ILE A 766 -12.19 -3.29 -24.72
C ILE A 766 -13.34 -3.00 -23.75
N ASP A 767 -13.28 -1.84 -23.11
CA ASP A 767 -14.37 -1.31 -22.29
C ASP A 767 -15.39 -0.59 -23.18
N ASN A 768 -16.50 -0.18 -22.57
CA ASN A 768 -17.66 0.38 -23.26
C ASN A 768 -17.32 1.31 -24.44
N ILE A 769 -18.02 1.09 -25.55
CA ILE A 769 -17.92 1.88 -26.77
C ILE A 769 -18.99 2.96 -26.73
N VAL A 770 -18.58 4.19 -26.97
CA VAL A 770 -19.44 5.36 -26.90
C VAL A 770 -19.24 6.29 -28.10
N ILE A 771 -20.26 7.08 -28.39
CA ILE A 771 -20.19 8.20 -29.32
C ILE A 771 -20.29 9.49 -28.52
N ALA A 772 -19.27 10.33 -28.65
CA ALA A 772 -19.27 11.68 -28.13
C ALA A 772 -20.22 12.56 -28.93
N GLN A 773 -20.98 13.43 -28.25
CA GLN A 773 -21.85 14.41 -28.91
C GLN A 773 -21.12 15.70 -29.24
#